data_AF-A0A8S9LHX5-F1
#
_entry.id   AF-A0A8S9LHX5-F1
#
_cell.length_a   1.000
_cell.length_b   1.000
_cell.length_c   1.000
_cell.angle_alpha   90.00
_cell.angle_beta   90.00
_cell.angle_gamma   90.00
#
_symmetry.space_group_name_H-M   'P 1'
#
loop_
_entity.id
_entity.type
_entity.pdbx_description
1 polymer ?
#
loop_
_entity_poly.entity_id
_entity_poly.type
_entity_poly.pdbx_seq_one_letter_code
_entity_poly.pdbx_strand_id
1 'polypeptide(L)'
;MFIFSEENGLSYAPDQILVSNGAKQSLLQAVLAVCSPGDEVIIPAPYWVSYTEQARLADATPVIIPTKISDNFLLDPKDLESKLTEKSRLLILCSPSNPTGSVYPKSLLEEIARIVAKHPRLMVLSDEIYEHIIYAPATHTSFASLPNMYERTLTVNGFSKAFAMTGWRLGYLAGPKHIVAACSKLQGQVSSGASSIAQKAGVAALGLGKAGGETVAEMVKAYRERRDFLVKNFREMEGVKISEPQGAFYLFIDFSAYYGSEAEGFGLIKDSSSLALYFLDKFQVAMVPGDAFGDDTCIRISYATSLDVLRAAVVKIKKALEPLRATAGINAIRDGFTRYSLNAGITELREAICRKLEEENGLSYAPDQILVSNGAKQSLLQAVLAVCSPGDEVIIPAPYWVSYTEQARLADATPVIIPTKISDNFLLNPKDLESKLTEKSRLLILCSPSNPTGSVYPKSLLEEIARIVAKHPRIMVLSDEIYEHIIYAPATHTSFASLPDMYERTLTVNGFSKAFAMTGWRLGYLAGPKHIVAACSKLQGQVSSGASSIAQKAGVAALGLGKAGGETVAEMVKAYRERRDFLVKNFREMEGVKISEPQGAFYLFIDFSAYYGSEAEGFGLIKDSSSLALYFLDKFQVAMVPGDAFGDDTCIRISYATSLDVLRAAVVKIKKALEPLRATVSV
;
A
#
# COMPACT_ATOMS: atom_id res chain seq x y z
N MET A 1 38.56 -39.69 9.17
CA MET A 1 37.13 -39.76 9.49
C MET A 1 36.43 -39.11 8.31
N PHE A 2 35.71 -39.91 7.52
CA PHE A 2 35.10 -39.51 6.25
C PHE A 2 34.07 -38.40 6.51
N ILE A 3 34.11 -37.29 5.75
CA ILE A 3 33.00 -36.34 5.70
C ILE A 3 32.01 -36.95 4.70
N PHE A 4 31.07 -37.74 5.20
CA PHE A 4 30.02 -38.35 4.39
C PHE A 4 29.00 -37.29 3.97
N SER A 5 28.69 -37.24 2.68
CA SER A 5 27.39 -36.79 2.18
C SER A 5 26.59 -38.04 1.80
N GLU A 6 26.25 -38.88 2.79
CA GLU A 6 25.33 -40.01 2.57
C GLU A 6 23.97 -39.51 2.01
N GLU A 7 23.61 -38.25 2.29
CA GLU A 7 22.37 -37.61 1.85
C GLU A 7 22.25 -37.47 0.32
N ASN A 8 23.37 -37.26 -0.38
CA ASN A 8 23.39 -37.12 -1.84
C ASN A 8 24.00 -38.34 -2.55
N GLY A 9 24.32 -39.42 -1.82
CA GLY A 9 24.99 -40.60 -2.40
C GLY A 9 26.45 -40.33 -2.84
N LEU A 10 27.10 -39.33 -2.25
CA LEU A 10 28.46 -38.90 -2.61
C LEU A 10 29.49 -39.37 -1.57
N SER A 11 30.62 -39.88 -2.06
CA SER A 11 31.78 -40.23 -1.23
C SER A 11 33.02 -39.55 -1.78
N TYR A 12 33.75 -38.85 -0.92
CA TYR A 12 35.02 -38.19 -1.25
C TYR A 12 36.12 -38.76 -0.35
N ALA A 13 37.25 -39.12 -0.95
CA ALA A 13 38.46 -39.43 -0.21
C ALA A 13 39.03 -38.13 0.43
N PRO A 14 39.81 -38.22 1.53
CA PRO A 14 40.36 -37.04 2.19
C PRO A 14 41.20 -36.12 1.27
N ASP A 15 41.86 -36.67 0.26
CA ASP A 15 42.64 -35.92 -0.73
C ASP A 15 41.79 -35.27 -1.84
N GLN A 16 40.48 -35.49 -1.82
CA GLN A 16 39.48 -34.81 -2.65
C GLN A 16 38.76 -33.68 -1.89
N ILE A 17 39.21 -33.37 -0.67
CA ILE A 17 38.65 -32.28 0.16
C ILE A 17 39.77 -31.31 0.53
N LEU A 18 39.53 -30.01 0.32
CA LEU A 18 40.38 -28.93 0.80
C LEU A 18 39.63 -28.09 1.82
N VAL A 19 40.14 -28.02 3.05
CA VAL A 19 39.61 -27.16 4.10
C VAL A 19 40.21 -25.75 3.98
N SER A 20 39.37 -24.74 4.06
CA SER A 20 39.71 -23.34 3.79
C SER A 20 39.17 -22.39 4.88
N ASN A 21 39.62 -21.14 4.86
CA ASN A 21 39.19 -20.05 5.74
C ASN A 21 37.79 -19.52 5.34
N GLY A 22 36.81 -20.42 5.33
CA GLY A 22 35.44 -20.20 4.91
C GLY A 22 35.20 -20.42 3.42
N ALA A 23 33.94 -20.67 3.05
CA ALA A 23 33.53 -20.96 1.67
C ALA A 23 33.99 -19.93 0.63
N LYS A 24 34.10 -18.64 1.01
CA LYS A 24 34.60 -17.60 0.10
C LYS A 24 36.02 -17.86 -0.42
N GLN A 25 36.90 -18.44 0.40
CA GLN A 25 38.24 -18.82 -0.05
C GLN A 25 38.18 -20.02 -1.00
N SER A 26 37.32 -21.01 -0.69
CA SER A 26 37.08 -22.16 -1.57
C SER A 26 36.60 -21.74 -2.95
N LEU A 27 35.64 -20.80 -3.02
CA LEU A 27 35.13 -20.27 -4.29
C LEU A 27 36.25 -19.63 -5.12
N LEU A 28 37.05 -18.75 -4.52
CA LEU A 28 38.16 -18.08 -5.22
C LEU A 28 39.20 -19.10 -5.73
N GLN A 29 39.57 -20.08 -4.90
CA GLN A 29 40.52 -21.12 -5.28
C GLN A 29 40.00 -21.99 -6.43
N ALA A 30 38.71 -22.34 -6.41
CA ALA A 30 38.09 -23.09 -7.49
C ALA A 30 38.12 -22.31 -8.81
N VAL A 31 37.78 -21.02 -8.77
CA VAL A 31 37.81 -20.16 -9.95
C VAL A 31 39.25 -20.05 -10.51
N LEU A 32 40.23 -19.76 -9.66
CA LEU A 32 41.64 -19.64 -10.05
C LEU A 32 42.28 -20.95 -10.52
N ALA A 33 41.84 -22.09 -9.99
CA ALA A 33 42.37 -23.40 -10.38
C ALA A 33 41.81 -23.87 -11.73
N VAL A 34 40.60 -23.43 -12.09
CA VAL A 34 39.89 -23.90 -13.28
C VAL A 34 40.03 -22.95 -14.47
N CYS A 35 39.98 -21.65 -14.21
CA CYS A 35 39.97 -20.61 -15.25
C CYS A 35 41.36 -20.13 -15.62
N SER A 36 41.51 -19.69 -16.87
CA SER A 36 42.69 -19.02 -17.42
C SER A 36 42.29 -17.66 -18.02
N PRO A 37 43.25 -16.75 -18.26
CA PRO A 37 42.96 -15.47 -18.89
C PRO A 37 42.20 -15.63 -20.21
N GLY A 38 41.09 -14.91 -20.35
CA GLY A 38 40.22 -14.95 -21.53
C GLY A 38 39.14 -16.05 -21.53
N ASP A 39 39.10 -16.92 -20.52
CA ASP A 39 37.97 -17.82 -20.30
C ASP A 39 36.70 -17.04 -19.88
N GLU A 40 35.54 -17.66 -20.03
CA GLU A 40 34.24 -17.14 -19.60
C GLU A 40 33.70 -17.93 -18.39
N VAL A 41 33.17 -17.19 -17.41
CA VAL A 41 32.50 -17.75 -16.23
C VAL A 41 31.01 -17.39 -16.29
N ILE A 42 30.17 -18.41 -16.45
CA ILE A 42 28.72 -18.27 -16.58
C ILE A 42 28.08 -18.15 -15.20
N ILE A 43 27.32 -17.08 -14.99
CA ILE A 43 26.73 -16.74 -13.67
C ILE A 43 25.26 -16.35 -13.86
N PRO A 44 24.30 -17.13 -13.35
CA PRO A 44 22.90 -16.73 -13.28
C PRO A 44 22.73 -15.55 -12.31
N ALA A 45 22.04 -14.49 -12.73
CA ALA A 45 21.65 -13.38 -11.86
C ALA A 45 20.20 -13.54 -11.38
N PRO A 46 19.89 -13.19 -10.14
CA PRO A 46 20.77 -12.55 -9.16
C PRO A 46 21.77 -13.52 -8.52
N TYR A 47 22.95 -13.01 -8.15
CA TYR A 47 24.10 -13.82 -7.70
C TYR A 47 24.76 -13.28 -6.43
N TRP A 48 25.57 -14.11 -5.78
CA TRP A 48 26.45 -13.64 -4.70
C TRP A 48 27.53 -12.71 -5.26
N VAL A 49 27.66 -11.53 -4.64
CA VAL A 49 28.48 -10.40 -5.10
C VAL A 49 29.95 -10.73 -5.42
N SER A 50 30.48 -11.82 -4.87
CA SER A 50 31.87 -12.21 -5.09
C SER A 50 32.10 -12.98 -6.40
N TYR A 51 31.09 -13.60 -7.01
CA TYR A 51 31.31 -14.47 -8.17
C TYR A 51 31.89 -13.70 -9.36
N THR A 52 31.36 -12.51 -9.66
CA THR A 52 31.84 -11.66 -10.75
C THR A 52 33.25 -11.17 -10.52
N GLU A 53 33.56 -10.73 -9.30
CA GLU A 53 34.89 -10.24 -8.97
C GLU A 53 35.93 -11.35 -8.94
N GLN A 54 35.56 -12.55 -8.50
CA GLN A 54 36.45 -13.70 -8.50
C GLN A 54 36.76 -14.17 -9.93
N ALA A 55 35.78 -14.12 -10.84
CA ALA A 55 36.03 -14.37 -12.26
C ALA A 55 37.04 -13.35 -12.82
N ARG A 56 36.85 -12.05 -12.53
CA ARG A 56 37.78 -10.99 -12.98
C ARG A 56 39.18 -11.13 -12.38
N LEU A 57 39.30 -11.57 -11.12
CA LEU A 57 40.59 -11.85 -10.49
C LEU A 57 41.36 -12.99 -11.17
N ALA A 58 40.67 -13.87 -11.92
CA ALA A 58 41.28 -14.91 -12.74
C ALA A 58 41.52 -14.48 -14.19
N ASP A 59 41.38 -13.18 -14.50
CA ASP A 59 41.36 -12.61 -15.86
C ASP A 59 40.31 -13.28 -16.78
N ALA A 60 39.23 -13.81 -16.18
CA ALA A 60 38.10 -14.38 -16.88
C ALA A 60 36.95 -13.36 -17.00
N THR A 61 36.13 -13.52 -18.02
CA THR A 61 34.97 -12.66 -18.28
C THR A 61 33.72 -13.25 -17.63
N PRO A 62 33.08 -12.57 -16.65
CA PRO A 62 31.78 -13.00 -16.14
C PRO A 62 30.70 -12.79 -17.20
N VAL A 63 30.01 -13.87 -17.57
CA VAL A 63 28.86 -13.86 -18.49
C VAL A 63 27.59 -14.02 -17.65
N ILE A 64 26.84 -12.93 -17.51
CA ILE A 64 25.64 -12.88 -16.68
C ILE A 64 24.42 -13.37 -17.46
N ILE A 65 23.66 -14.30 -16.87
CA ILE A 65 22.38 -14.76 -17.40
C ILE A 65 21.26 -14.25 -16.47
N PRO A 66 20.48 -13.24 -16.87
CA PRO A 66 19.39 -12.74 -16.03
C PRO A 66 18.28 -13.79 -15.91
N THR A 67 17.84 -14.06 -14.69
CA THR A 67 16.67 -14.91 -14.41
C THR A 67 15.48 -14.05 -14.00
N LYS A 68 14.29 -14.66 -13.92
CA LYS A 68 13.04 -13.93 -13.65
C LYS A 68 12.44 -14.34 -12.32
N ILE A 69 11.88 -13.37 -11.60
CA ILE A 69 11.13 -13.62 -10.36
C ILE A 69 9.94 -14.57 -10.56
N SER A 70 9.30 -14.56 -11.74
CA SER A 70 8.19 -15.46 -12.10
C SER A 70 8.60 -16.93 -12.10
N ASP A 71 9.87 -17.19 -12.36
CA ASP A 71 10.45 -18.54 -12.45
C ASP A 71 11.29 -18.85 -11.21
N ASN A 72 10.98 -18.18 -10.09
CA ASN A 72 11.73 -18.22 -8.84
C ASN A 72 13.24 -17.99 -9.03
N PHE A 73 13.64 -17.15 -9.98
CA PHE A 73 15.05 -16.87 -10.28
C PHE A 73 15.90 -18.12 -10.62
N LEU A 74 15.26 -19.17 -11.15
CA LEU A 74 15.97 -20.37 -11.60
C LEU A 74 16.51 -20.15 -13.01
N LEU A 75 17.69 -20.71 -13.29
CA LEU A 75 18.32 -20.67 -14.62
C LEU A 75 17.51 -21.49 -15.63
N ASP A 76 17.05 -20.85 -16.70
CA ASP A 76 16.47 -21.55 -17.85
C ASP A 76 17.59 -22.30 -18.63
N PRO A 77 17.47 -23.63 -18.84
CA PRO A 77 18.42 -24.40 -19.62
C PRO A 77 18.65 -23.86 -21.04
N LYS A 78 17.63 -23.28 -21.69
CA LYS A 78 17.76 -22.70 -23.02
C LYS A 78 18.62 -21.44 -23.01
N ASP A 79 18.44 -20.59 -22.00
CA ASP A 79 19.24 -19.39 -21.84
C ASP A 79 20.71 -19.78 -21.56
N LEU A 80 20.94 -20.80 -20.74
CA LEU A 80 22.27 -21.38 -20.55
C LEU A 80 22.89 -21.82 -21.88
N GLU A 81 22.22 -22.71 -22.62
CA GLU A 81 22.75 -23.26 -23.87
C GLU A 81 23.04 -22.16 -24.90
N SER A 82 22.22 -21.10 -24.96
CA SER A 82 22.42 -19.95 -25.86
C SER A 82 23.62 -19.06 -25.52
N LYS A 83 24.08 -19.11 -24.26
CA LYS A 83 25.16 -18.25 -23.74
C LYS A 83 26.51 -18.97 -23.68
N LEU A 84 26.53 -20.29 -23.88
CA LEU A 84 27.77 -21.06 -23.91
C LEU A 84 28.53 -20.82 -25.22
N THR A 85 29.84 -20.63 -25.09
CA THR A 85 30.79 -20.47 -26.18
C THR A 85 31.97 -21.44 -26.00
N GLU A 86 32.89 -21.46 -26.94
CA GLU A 86 34.16 -22.18 -26.84
C GLU A 86 35.08 -21.70 -25.70
N LYS A 87 34.84 -20.49 -25.18
CA LYS A 87 35.55 -19.89 -24.04
C LYS A 87 34.88 -20.19 -22.70
N SER A 88 33.66 -20.70 -22.69
CA SER A 88 32.95 -21.03 -21.45
C SER A 88 33.66 -22.14 -20.69
N ARG A 89 34.15 -21.79 -19.50
CA ARG A 89 35.03 -22.64 -18.70
C ARG A 89 34.40 -23.09 -17.40
N LEU A 90 33.62 -22.21 -16.76
CA LEU A 90 33.03 -22.47 -15.46
C LEU A 90 31.58 -21.99 -15.42
N LEU A 91 30.66 -22.84 -15.00
CA LEU A 91 29.30 -22.47 -14.62
C LEU A 91 29.21 -22.44 -13.10
N ILE A 92 28.74 -21.33 -12.52
CA ILE A 92 28.50 -21.23 -11.08
C ILE A 92 27.01 -21.44 -10.82
N LEU A 93 26.68 -22.41 -9.96
CA LEU A 93 25.33 -22.64 -9.46
C LEU A 93 25.32 -22.46 -7.94
N CYS A 94 24.28 -21.82 -7.42
CA CYS A 94 24.07 -21.68 -5.97
C CYS A 94 22.69 -22.21 -5.62
N SER A 95 22.63 -23.25 -4.79
CA SER A 95 21.38 -23.89 -4.38
C SER A 95 21.53 -24.46 -2.96
N PRO A 96 20.68 -24.05 -2.00
CA PRO A 96 19.78 -22.89 -2.04
C PRO A 96 20.49 -21.57 -2.32
N SER A 97 19.87 -20.70 -3.12
CA SER A 97 20.49 -19.48 -3.64
C SER A 97 20.53 -18.32 -2.64
N ASN A 98 21.61 -17.54 -2.68
CA ASN A 98 21.69 -16.18 -2.12
C ASN A 98 21.86 -15.21 -3.30
N PRO A 99 20.90 -14.30 -3.55
CA PRO A 99 20.00 -13.70 -2.55
C PRO A 99 18.57 -14.25 -2.48
N THR A 100 18.17 -15.19 -3.34
CA THR A 100 16.74 -15.45 -3.59
C THR A 100 16.09 -16.49 -2.70
N GLY A 101 16.90 -17.36 -2.09
CA GLY A 101 16.44 -18.54 -1.37
C GLY A 101 15.82 -19.61 -2.27
N SER A 102 15.99 -19.51 -3.59
CA SER A 102 15.50 -20.50 -4.55
C SER A 102 16.27 -21.81 -4.42
N VAL A 103 15.59 -22.93 -4.61
CA VAL A 103 16.21 -24.27 -4.61
C VAL A 103 15.98 -24.88 -5.98
N TYR A 104 17.05 -25.34 -6.63
CA TYR A 104 16.93 -25.97 -7.93
C TYR A 104 16.29 -27.36 -7.78
N PRO A 105 15.16 -27.63 -8.46
CA PRO A 105 14.60 -28.97 -8.49
C PRO A 105 15.56 -29.94 -9.19
N LYS A 106 15.60 -31.19 -8.74
CA LYS A 106 16.46 -32.24 -9.33
C LYS A 106 16.29 -32.36 -10.85
N SER A 107 15.05 -32.32 -11.35
CA SER A 107 14.76 -32.42 -12.78
C SER A 107 15.40 -31.29 -13.60
N LEU A 108 15.40 -30.06 -13.06
CA LEU A 108 16.04 -28.92 -13.69
C LEU A 108 17.56 -29.06 -13.69
N LEU A 109 18.15 -29.53 -12.58
CA LEU A 109 19.59 -29.79 -12.53
C LEU A 109 19.99 -30.92 -13.50
N GLU A 110 19.14 -31.94 -13.73
CA GLU A 110 19.37 -32.97 -14.74
C GLU A 110 19.34 -32.42 -16.18
N GLU A 111 18.49 -31.43 -16.47
CA GLU A 111 18.53 -30.68 -17.73
C GLU A 111 19.82 -29.89 -17.91
N ILE A 112 20.23 -29.14 -16.88
CA ILE A 112 21.49 -28.40 -16.87
C ILE A 112 22.68 -29.35 -17.03
N ALA A 113 22.69 -30.50 -16.32
CA ALA A 113 23.75 -31.50 -16.42
C ALA A 113 23.87 -32.08 -17.84
N ARG A 114 22.74 -32.30 -18.54
CA ARG A 114 22.75 -32.72 -19.95
C ARG A 114 23.40 -31.68 -20.85
N ILE A 115 23.18 -30.39 -20.61
CA ILE A 115 23.87 -29.32 -21.35
C ILE A 115 25.35 -29.33 -21.02
N VAL A 116 25.73 -29.31 -19.74
CA VAL A 116 27.14 -29.36 -19.30
C VAL A 116 27.89 -30.53 -19.91
N ALA A 117 27.27 -31.72 -19.99
CA ALA A 117 27.86 -32.90 -20.59
C ALA A 117 28.22 -32.75 -22.09
N LYS A 118 27.51 -31.88 -22.83
CA LYS A 118 27.81 -31.57 -24.25
C LYS A 118 29.04 -30.67 -24.42
N HIS A 119 29.52 -30.02 -23.34
CA HIS A 119 30.62 -29.06 -23.37
C HIS A 119 31.83 -29.59 -22.58
N PRO A 120 32.78 -30.29 -23.21
CA PRO A 120 33.85 -31.01 -22.51
C PRO A 120 34.73 -30.13 -21.62
N ARG A 121 34.90 -28.85 -21.95
CA ARG A 121 35.71 -27.88 -21.19
C ARG A 121 34.98 -27.26 -20.00
N LEU A 122 33.65 -27.34 -19.96
CA LEU A 122 32.83 -26.67 -18.95
C LEU A 122 32.84 -27.48 -17.65
N MET A 123 33.29 -26.82 -16.58
CA MET A 123 33.22 -27.28 -15.20
C MET A 123 32.06 -26.61 -14.49
N VAL A 124 31.60 -27.20 -13.39
CA VAL A 124 30.59 -26.61 -12.51
C VAL A 124 31.19 -26.32 -11.14
N LEU A 125 30.99 -25.09 -10.66
CA LEU A 125 31.21 -24.72 -9.27
C LEU A 125 29.85 -24.66 -8.58
N SER A 126 29.56 -25.67 -7.75
CA SER A 126 28.32 -25.78 -6.99
C SER A 126 28.52 -25.18 -5.60
N ASP A 127 27.96 -23.99 -5.37
CA ASP A 127 27.90 -23.36 -4.05
C ASP A 127 26.68 -23.87 -3.28
N GLU A 128 26.93 -24.82 -2.38
CA GLU A 128 25.93 -25.56 -1.62
C GLU A 128 25.94 -25.16 -0.13
N ILE A 129 26.46 -23.96 0.18
CA ILE A 129 26.65 -23.47 1.56
C ILE A 129 25.37 -23.43 2.41
N TYR A 130 24.19 -23.50 1.79
CA TYR A 130 22.88 -23.49 2.44
C TYR A 130 22.16 -24.86 2.39
N GLU A 131 22.82 -25.96 1.99
CA GLU A 131 22.16 -27.26 1.72
C GLU A 131 21.29 -27.82 2.87
N HIS A 132 21.57 -27.43 4.12
CA HIS A 132 20.79 -27.86 5.29
C HIS A 132 19.74 -26.84 5.75
N ILE A 133 19.59 -25.71 5.05
CA ILE A 133 18.57 -24.69 5.35
C ILE A 133 17.54 -24.70 4.22
N ILE A 134 16.62 -25.67 4.28
CA ILE A 134 15.63 -25.94 3.24
C ILE A 134 14.26 -26.13 3.87
N TYR A 135 13.22 -25.68 3.18
CA TYR A 135 11.84 -25.77 3.63
C TYR A 135 11.08 -26.78 2.78
N ALA A 136 10.47 -27.77 3.45
CA ALA A 136 9.59 -28.72 2.79
C ALA A 136 8.45 -27.99 2.04
N PRO A 137 8.09 -28.42 0.81
CA PRO A 137 8.45 -29.71 0.21
C PRO A 137 9.76 -29.71 -0.61
N ALA A 138 10.49 -28.60 -0.69
CA ALA A 138 11.73 -28.56 -1.45
C ALA A 138 12.81 -29.49 -0.85
N THR A 139 13.66 -30.02 -1.72
CA THR A 139 14.82 -30.84 -1.36
C THR A 139 16.04 -30.35 -2.11
N HIS A 140 17.22 -30.44 -1.48
CA HIS A 140 18.47 -30.18 -2.19
C HIS A 140 18.96 -31.44 -2.90
N THR A 141 19.67 -31.22 -3.98
CA THR A 141 20.38 -32.24 -4.73
C THR A 141 21.74 -31.67 -5.07
N SER A 142 22.79 -32.27 -4.54
CA SER A 142 24.15 -31.84 -4.93
C SER A 142 24.35 -32.09 -6.41
N PHE A 143 24.88 -31.11 -7.14
CA PHE A 143 25.05 -31.23 -8.59
C PHE A 143 26.04 -32.36 -8.96
N ALA A 144 27.03 -32.59 -8.10
CA ALA A 144 28.01 -33.65 -8.27
C ALA A 144 27.39 -35.07 -8.21
N SER A 145 26.21 -35.22 -7.58
CA SER A 145 25.51 -36.51 -7.48
C SER A 145 24.83 -36.94 -8.78
N LEU A 146 24.68 -36.02 -9.74
CA LEU A 146 24.01 -36.29 -11.00
C LEU A 146 24.89 -37.14 -11.93
N PRO A 147 24.29 -37.95 -12.82
CA PRO A 147 25.03 -38.79 -13.75
C PRO A 147 26.10 -38.01 -14.52
N ASN A 148 27.33 -38.51 -14.49
CA ASN A 148 28.52 -37.94 -15.15
C ASN A 148 28.99 -36.56 -14.63
N MET A 149 28.44 -36.05 -13.51
CA MET A 149 28.80 -34.72 -12.98
C MET A 149 29.86 -34.76 -11.88
N TYR A 150 30.13 -35.91 -11.25
CA TYR A 150 31.10 -36.05 -10.17
C TYR A 150 32.50 -35.51 -10.55
N GLU A 151 33.05 -35.95 -11.69
CA GLU A 151 34.37 -35.52 -12.18
C GLU A 151 34.38 -34.11 -12.78
N ARG A 152 33.21 -33.45 -12.86
CA ARG A 152 33.03 -32.12 -13.48
C ARG A 152 32.59 -31.05 -12.50
N THR A 153 32.42 -31.40 -11.23
CA THR A 153 31.84 -30.50 -10.23
C THR A 153 32.82 -30.28 -9.08
N LEU A 154 33.00 -29.01 -8.74
CA LEU A 154 33.62 -28.55 -7.52
C LEU A 154 32.50 -28.09 -6.58
N THR A 155 32.30 -28.79 -5.47
CA THR A 155 31.29 -28.44 -4.47
C THR A 155 31.94 -27.60 -3.37
N VAL A 156 31.38 -26.42 -3.13
CA VAL A 156 31.78 -25.54 -2.02
C VAL A 156 30.73 -25.53 -0.95
N ASN A 157 31.17 -25.66 0.30
CA ASN A 157 30.30 -25.64 1.46
C ASN A 157 31.08 -25.22 2.72
N GLY A 158 30.46 -25.26 3.89
CA GLY A 158 31.08 -24.87 5.15
C GLY A 158 30.13 -24.73 6.32
N PHE A 159 30.65 -24.16 7.40
CA PHE A 159 30.01 -24.24 8.71
C PHE A 159 29.28 -22.95 9.10
N SER A 160 29.43 -21.90 8.30
CA SER A 160 28.95 -20.56 8.65
C SER A 160 27.43 -20.40 8.65
N LYS A 161 26.70 -21.23 7.90
CA LYS A 161 25.25 -21.09 7.71
C LYS A 161 24.49 -22.12 8.54
N ALA A 162 24.55 -23.39 8.12
CA ALA A 162 23.84 -24.48 8.80
C ALA A 162 24.22 -24.62 10.28
N PHE A 163 25.50 -24.47 10.61
CA PHE A 163 26.00 -24.66 11.98
C PHE A 163 26.21 -23.34 12.75
N ALA A 164 25.81 -22.19 12.19
CA ALA A 164 25.99 -20.87 12.78
C ALA A 164 27.45 -20.51 13.17
N MET A 165 28.46 -21.14 12.56
CA MET A 165 29.88 -20.95 12.88
C MET A 165 30.54 -19.81 12.07
N THR A 166 29.88 -18.66 11.91
CA THR A 166 30.33 -17.58 11.00
C THR A 166 31.72 -17.02 11.35
N GLY A 167 31.97 -16.78 12.65
CA GLY A 167 33.23 -16.23 13.17
C GLY A 167 34.39 -17.23 13.21
N TRP A 168 34.12 -18.53 13.08
CA TRP A 168 35.15 -19.58 13.07
C TRP A 168 35.92 -19.67 11.76
N ARG A 169 35.42 -19.01 10.71
CA ARG A 169 36.05 -18.93 9.39
C ARG A 169 36.42 -20.31 8.85
N LEU A 170 35.48 -21.24 8.85
CA LEU A 170 35.71 -22.61 8.37
C LEU A 170 34.79 -22.95 7.20
N GLY A 171 35.38 -23.48 6.14
CA GLY A 171 34.68 -24.00 4.97
C GLY A 171 35.52 -25.05 4.26
N TYR A 172 34.98 -25.62 3.20
CA TYR A 172 35.69 -26.61 2.41
C TYR A 172 35.29 -26.59 0.94
N LEU A 173 36.11 -27.23 0.13
CA LEU A 173 35.92 -27.52 -1.29
C LEU A 173 36.05 -29.03 -1.45
N ALA A 174 35.15 -29.66 -2.19
CA ALA A 174 35.23 -31.08 -2.57
C ALA A 174 35.14 -31.23 -4.09
N GLY A 175 35.84 -32.21 -4.67
CA GLY A 175 35.78 -32.47 -6.11
C GLY A 175 36.88 -33.38 -6.66
N PRO A 176 37.18 -33.31 -7.97
CA PRO A 176 38.20 -34.14 -8.60
C PRO A 176 39.57 -33.93 -7.97
N LYS A 177 40.25 -35.03 -7.62
CA LYS A 177 41.53 -35.02 -6.90
C LYS A 177 42.58 -34.09 -7.52
N HIS A 178 42.68 -34.09 -8.85
CA HIS A 178 43.67 -33.28 -9.57
C HIS A 178 43.41 -31.76 -9.45
N ILE A 179 42.14 -31.34 -9.39
CA ILE A 179 41.78 -29.93 -9.23
C ILE A 179 41.89 -29.51 -7.77
N VAL A 180 41.47 -30.36 -6.83
CA VAL A 180 41.63 -30.11 -5.39
C VAL A 180 43.11 -29.96 -5.03
N ALA A 181 43.99 -30.76 -5.62
CA ALA A 181 45.44 -30.61 -5.48
C ALA A 181 45.94 -29.25 -6.02
N ALA A 182 45.39 -28.75 -7.13
CA ALA A 182 45.71 -27.42 -7.65
C ALA A 182 45.23 -26.31 -6.68
N CYS A 183 44.01 -26.41 -6.17
CA CYS A 183 43.49 -25.50 -5.15
C CYS A 183 44.34 -25.52 -3.87
N SER A 184 44.84 -26.68 -3.46
CA SER A 184 45.72 -26.83 -2.29
C SER A 184 47.06 -26.12 -2.49
N LYS A 185 47.65 -26.24 -3.69
CA LYS A 185 48.87 -25.48 -4.05
C LYS A 185 48.62 -23.97 -4.01
N LEU A 186 47.49 -23.50 -4.56
CA LEU A 186 47.09 -22.09 -4.49
C LEU A 186 46.89 -21.64 -3.04
N GLN A 187 46.24 -22.46 -2.21
CA GLN A 187 46.04 -22.17 -0.80
C GLN A 187 47.36 -21.89 -0.11
N GLY A 188 48.36 -22.76 -0.28
CA GLY A 188 49.67 -22.60 0.34
C GLY A 188 50.40 -21.30 0.01
N GLN A 189 50.02 -20.61 -1.07
CA GLN A 189 50.60 -19.30 -1.44
C GLN A 189 49.84 -18.10 -0.86
N VAL A 190 48.56 -18.28 -0.50
CA VAL A 190 47.68 -17.20 -0.03
C VAL A 190 47.40 -17.29 1.47
N SER A 191 47.43 -18.50 2.04
CA SER A 191 47.21 -18.75 3.45
C SER A 191 47.86 -20.07 3.88
N SER A 192 48.42 -20.14 5.08
CA SER A 192 49.02 -21.38 5.60
C SER A 192 48.00 -22.49 5.95
N GLY A 193 46.70 -22.25 5.75
CA GLY A 193 45.62 -23.18 6.04
C GLY A 193 44.51 -22.60 6.94
N ALA A 194 43.47 -23.39 7.17
CA ALA A 194 42.43 -23.05 8.16
C ALA A 194 42.90 -23.36 9.58
N SER A 195 42.46 -22.56 10.56
CA SER A 195 42.81 -22.75 11.97
C SER A 195 42.52 -24.19 12.45
N SER A 196 43.51 -24.85 13.03
CA SER A 196 43.38 -26.21 13.58
C SER A 196 42.32 -26.30 14.67
N ILE A 197 42.14 -25.23 15.46
CA ILE A 197 41.08 -25.12 16.48
C ILE A 197 39.70 -25.08 15.80
N ALA A 198 39.56 -24.28 14.74
CA ALA A 198 38.31 -24.21 13.98
C ALA A 198 37.99 -25.57 13.35
N GLN A 199 38.99 -26.26 12.79
CA GLN A 199 38.82 -27.61 12.23
C GLN A 199 38.32 -28.61 13.28
N LYS A 200 38.86 -28.59 14.50
CA LYS A 200 38.36 -29.44 15.60
C LYS A 200 36.90 -29.13 15.94
N ALA A 201 36.52 -27.85 15.97
CA ALA A 201 35.12 -27.46 16.15
C ALA A 201 34.23 -27.93 14.99
N GLY A 202 34.73 -27.88 13.75
CA GLY A 202 34.03 -28.42 12.58
C GLY A 202 33.78 -29.93 12.67
N VAL A 203 34.77 -30.70 13.14
CA VAL A 203 34.60 -32.14 13.41
C VAL A 203 33.50 -32.38 14.45
N ALA A 204 33.49 -31.59 15.53
CA ALA A 204 32.45 -31.68 16.55
C ALA A 204 31.06 -31.33 15.98
N ALA A 205 30.96 -30.30 15.13
CA ALA A 205 29.72 -29.90 14.46
C ALA A 205 29.18 -31.01 13.54
N LEU A 206 30.05 -31.66 12.76
CA LEU A 206 29.67 -32.83 11.95
C LEU A 206 29.26 -34.04 12.82
N GLY A 207 29.74 -34.11 14.07
CA GLY A 207 29.39 -35.13 15.04
C GLY A 207 28.01 -34.95 15.71
N LEU A 208 27.30 -33.84 15.47
CA LEU A 208 25.96 -33.59 16.01
C LEU A 208 24.85 -34.44 15.37
N GLY A 209 25.21 -35.28 14.40
CA GLY A 209 24.29 -36.13 13.65
C GLY A 209 23.96 -35.56 12.28
N LYS A 210 23.03 -36.23 11.60
CA LYS A 210 22.62 -35.92 10.23
C LYS A 210 22.20 -34.45 10.09
N ALA A 211 22.79 -33.72 9.14
CA ALA A 211 22.58 -32.29 8.91
C ALA A 211 22.73 -31.38 10.15
N GLY A 212 23.49 -31.82 11.18
CA GLY A 212 23.64 -31.11 12.45
C GLY A 212 22.55 -31.39 13.49
N GLY A 213 21.70 -32.40 13.25
CA GLY A 213 20.76 -32.94 14.24
C GLY A 213 19.61 -32.00 14.59
N GLU A 214 19.08 -32.15 15.80
CA GLU A 214 17.93 -31.38 16.30
C GLU A 214 18.20 -29.87 16.32
N THR A 215 19.44 -29.45 16.63
CA THR A 215 19.80 -28.03 16.72
C THR A 215 19.62 -27.29 15.40
N VAL A 216 20.05 -27.89 14.29
CA VAL A 216 19.86 -27.29 12.96
C VAL A 216 18.39 -27.36 12.55
N ALA A 217 17.70 -28.46 12.84
CA ALA A 217 16.28 -28.60 12.54
C ALA A 217 15.40 -27.54 13.25
N GLU A 218 15.69 -27.23 14.52
CA GLU A 218 15.03 -26.15 15.26
C GLU A 218 15.28 -24.77 14.64
N MET A 219 16.52 -24.49 14.25
CA MET A 219 16.86 -23.25 13.55
C MET A 219 16.11 -23.12 12.22
N VAL A 220 16.06 -24.20 11.43
CA VAL A 220 15.36 -24.23 10.13
C VAL A 220 13.86 -24.04 10.32
N LYS A 221 13.26 -24.65 11.37
CA LYS A 221 11.85 -24.43 11.72
C LYS A 221 11.59 -22.96 12.04
N ALA A 222 12.42 -22.33 12.88
CA ALA A 222 12.29 -20.91 13.20
C ALA A 222 12.43 -20.01 11.97
N TYR A 223 13.35 -20.33 11.05
CA TYR A 223 13.49 -19.61 9.79
C TYR A 223 12.29 -19.79 8.87
N ARG A 224 11.71 -21.00 8.81
CA ARG A 224 10.47 -21.25 8.05
C ARG A 224 9.32 -20.39 8.57
N GLU A 225 9.11 -20.33 9.88
CA GLU A 225 8.05 -19.50 10.49
C GLU A 225 8.21 -18.02 10.14
N ARG A 226 9.45 -17.51 10.17
CA ARG A 226 9.78 -16.13 9.80
C ARG A 226 9.58 -15.86 8.31
N ARG A 227 10.01 -16.81 7.46
CA ARG A 227 9.78 -16.78 6.00
C ARG A 227 8.30 -16.73 5.69
N ASP A 228 7.50 -17.61 6.29
CA ASP A 228 6.05 -17.70 6.07
C ASP A 228 5.36 -16.37 6.48
N PHE A 229 5.75 -15.81 7.63
CA PHE A 229 5.26 -14.51 8.07
C PHE A 229 5.55 -13.39 7.07
N LEU A 230 6.80 -13.28 6.60
CA LEU A 230 7.19 -12.22 5.68
C LEU A 230 6.56 -12.40 4.30
N VAL A 231 6.57 -13.62 3.74
CA VAL A 231 5.96 -13.93 2.44
C VAL A 231 4.49 -13.55 2.44
N LYS A 232 3.75 -13.92 3.49
CA LYS A 232 2.34 -13.54 3.62
C LYS A 232 2.18 -12.02 3.59
N ASN A 233 2.92 -11.30 4.44
CA ASN A 233 2.76 -9.86 4.58
C ASN A 233 3.17 -9.07 3.33
N PHE A 234 4.22 -9.49 2.61
CA PHE A 234 4.67 -8.81 1.40
C PHE A 234 3.79 -9.14 0.18
N ARG A 235 3.22 -10.35 0.09
CA ARG A 235 2.25 -10.70 -0.97
C ARG A 235 0.99 -9.83 -0.92
N GLU A 236 0.61 -9.39 0.27
CA GLU A 236 -0.55 -8.51 0.49
C GLU A 236 -0.24 -7.04 0.20
N MET A 237 1.02 -6.66 -0.05
CA MET A 237 1.40 -5.27 -0.36
C MET A 237 1.23 -4.98 -1.86
N GLU A 238 0.50 -3.91 -2.17
CA GLU A 238 0.31 -3.45 -3.55
C GLU A 238 1.65 -3.15 -4.23
N GLY A 239 1.82 -3.50 -5.51
CA GLY A 239 3.02 -3.19 -6.29
C GLY A 239 4.29 -3.97 -5.88
N VAL A 240 4.26 -4.77 -4.82
CA VAL A 240 5.36 -5.64 -4.40
C VAL A 240 5.23 -7.00 -5.08
N LYS A 241 6.31 -7.52 -5.70
CA LYS A 241 6.36 -8.91 -6.18
C LYS A 241 7.39 -9.71 -5.41
N ILE A 242 7.05 -10.97 -5.16
CA ILE A 242 7.84 -11.86 -4.31
C ILE A 242 7.77 -13.29 -4.86
N SER A 243 8.94 -13.89 -5.04
CA SER A 243 9.12 -15.33 -5.18
C SER A 243 9.21 -15.96 -3.80
N GLU A 244 8.60 -17.12 -3.60
CA GLU A 244 8.64 -17.81 -2.30
C GLU A 244 10.00 -18.49 -2.10
N PRO A 245 10.80 -18.10 -1.10
CA PRO A 245 12.05 -18.79 -0.81
C PRO A 245 11.79 -20.22 -0.36
N GLN A 246 12.54 -21.16 -0.94
CA GLN A 246 12.48 -22.59 -0.63
C GLN A 246 13.63 -23.05 0.27
N GLY A 247 14.64 -22.20 0.48
CA GLY A 247 15.74 -22.41 1.40
C GLY A 247 16.50 -21.12 1.71
N ALA A 248 17.69 -21.26 2.29
CA ALA A 248 18.49 -20.15 2.84
C ALA A 248 17.70 -19.32 3.88
N PHE A 249 18.07 -18.06 4.12
CA PHE A 249 17.34 -17.18 5.05
C PHE A 249 17.12 -15.76 4.49
N TYR A 250 16.90 -15.66 3.19
CA TYR A 250 16.74 -14.40 2.47
C TYR A 250 15.45 -14.34 1.67
N LEU A 251 14.94 -13.12 1.53
CA LEU A 251 13.93 -12.74 0.56
C LEU A 251 14.57 -11.79 -0.45
N PHE A 252 14.20 -11.96 -1.71
CA PHE A 252 14.56 -11.05 -2.78
C PHE A 252 13.28 -10.56 -3.43
N ILE A 253 12.96 -9.29 -3.21
CA ILE A 253 11.62 -8.73 -3.38
C ILE A 253 11.68 -7.59 -4.38
N ASP A 254 10.84 -7.63 -5.41
CA ASP A 254 10.71 -6.58 -6.42
C ASP A 254 9.87 -5.43 -5.84
N PHE A 255 10.49 -4.25 -5.78
CA PHE A 255 9.87 -2.99 -5.35
C PHE A 255 9.82 -1.95 -6.49
N SER A 256 10.08 -2.36 -7.74
CA SER A 256 10.19 -1.45 -8.88
C SER A 256 8.96 -0.60 -9.13
N ALA A 257 7.77 -1.06 -8.71
CA ALA A 257 6.53 -0.30 -8.79
C ALA A 257 6.57 1.05 -8.04
N TYR A 258 7.50 1.21 -7.08
CA TYR A 258 7.69 2.41 -6.29
C TYR A 258 8.84 3.30 -6.78
N TYR A 259 9.57 2.87 -7.80
CA TYR A 259 10.70 3.63 -8.30
C TYR A 259 10.23 4.82 -9.10
N GLY A 260 10.88 5.93 -8.78
CA GLY A 260 10.65 7.31 -9.14
C GLY A 260 9.56 8.01 -8.32
N SER A 261 9.03 7.39 -7.27
CA SER A 261 8.15 8.11 -6.35
C SER A 261 8.94 9.12 -5.51
N GLU A 262 8.32 10.26 -5.19
CA GLU A 262 8.92 11.26 -4.31
C GLU A 262 8.50 10.98 -2.87
N ALA A 263 9.48 10.71 -2.01
CA ALA A 263 9.27 10.43 -0.61
C ALA A 263 9.45 11.71 0.23
N GLU A 264 8.43 12.07 1.00
CA GLU A 264 8.41 13.29 1.80
C GLU A 264 9.62 13.36 2.75
N GLY A 265 10.36 14.48 2.70
CA GLY A 265 11.54 14.70 3.52
C GLY A 265 12.78 13.87 3.14
N PHE A 266 12.71 13.02 2.11
CA PHE A 266 13.85 12.25 1.58
C PHE A 266 14.21 12.64 0.14
N GLY A 267 13.20 12.76 -0.72
CA GLY A 267 13.33 13.06 -2.15
C GLY A 267 12.98 11.87 -3.04
N LEU A 268 13.50 11.88 -4.27
CA LEU A 268 13.18 10.89 -5.30
C LEU A 268 13.78 9.52 -4.97
N ILE A 269 12.93 8.50 -4.87
CA ILE A 269 13.32 7.09 -4.91
C ILE A 269 13.60 6.75 -6.37
N LYS A 270 14.79 6.38 -6.78
CA LYS A 270 15.15 6.13 -8.19
C LYS A 270 15.30 4.65 -8.54
N ASP A 271 15.74 3.87 -7.56
CA ASP A 271 16.32 2.54 -7.72
C ASP A 271 16.31 1.80 -6.37
N SER A 272 16.81 0.56 -6.33
CA SER A 272 16.88 -0.23 -5.09
C SER A 272 17.75 0.41 -4.01
N SER A 273 18.81 1.11 -4.42
CA SER A 273 19.76 1.80 -3.53
C SER A 273 19.12 2.97 -2.79
N SER A 274 18.47 3.87 -3.50
CA SER A 274 17.74 5.01 -2.93
C SER A 274 16.52 4.57 -2.10
N LEU A 275 15.83 3.49 -2.49
CA LEU A 275 14.76 2.93 -1.68
C LEU A 275 15.27 2.35 -0.35
N ALA A 276 16.38 1.60 -0.37
CA ALA A 276 17.00 1.09 0.86
C ALA A 276 17.47 2.23 1.78
N LEU A 277 18.04 3.30 1.20
CA LEU A 277 18.43 4.50 1.95
C LEU A 277 17.21 5.21 2.55
N TYR A 278 16.08 5.29 1.85
CA TYR A 278 14.84 5.86 2.37
C TYR A 278 14.31 5.06 3.57
N PHE A 279 14.25 3.73 3.46
CA PHE A 279 13.86 2.87 4.58
C PHE A 279 14.80 3.02 5.78
N LEU A 280 16.10 3.16 5.54
CA LEU A 280 17.09 3.36 6.58
C LEU A 280 16.91 4.74 7.25
N ASP A 281 16.89 5.81 6.48
CA ASP A 281 16.83 7.20 6.97
C ASP A 281 15.52 7.47 7.72
N LYS A 282 14.38 7.21 7.09
CA LYS A 282 13.06 7.60 7.60
C LYS A 282 12.44 6.59 8.55
N PHE A 283 12.76 5.31 8.40
CA PHE A 283 12.09 4.23 9.12
C PHE A 283 13.03 3.39 9.97
N GLN A 284 14.35 3.63 9.89
CA GLN A 284 15.37 2.87 10.62
C GLN A 284 15.26 1.37 10.32
N VAL A 285 15.01 1.04 9.05
CA VAL A 285 14.98 -0.33 8.53
C VAL A 285 16.14 -0.49 7.55
N ALA A 286 17.18 -1.20 7.98
CA ALA A 286 18.31 -1.51 7.12
C ALA A 286 17.98 -2.69 6.19
N MET A 287 18.15 -2.47 4.89
CA MET A 287 18.01 -3.49 3.85
C MET A 287 19.22 -3.45 2.93
N VAL A 288 19.38 -4.49 2.09
CA VAL A 288 20.46 -4.51 1.10
C VAL A 288 19.88 -4.29 -0.29
N PRO A 289 20.31 -3.25 -1.01
CA PRO A 289 19.95 -3.01 -2.41
C PRO A 289 20.17 -4.23 -3.30
N GLY A 290 19.34 -4.39 -4.32
CA GLY A 290 19.39 -5.52 -5.25
C GLY A 290 20.46 -5.37 -6.33
N ASP A 291 20.86 -4.14 -6.65
CA ASP A 291 21.96 -3.84 -7.57
C ASP A 291 23.26 -4.58 -7.19
N ALA A 292 23.53 -4.72 -5.89
CA ALA A 292 24.66 -5.47 -5.35
C ALA A 292 24.66 -6.95 -5.80
N PHE A 293 23.49 -7.51 -6.11
CA PHE A 293 23.29 -8.89 -6.54
C PHE A 293 22.99 -9.02 -8.05
N GLY A 294 23.06 -7.92 -8.80
CA GLY A 294 22.82 -7.90 -10.24
C GLY A 294 21.36 -7.69 -10.67
N ASP A 295 20.48 -7.25 -9.76
CA ASP A 295 19.08 -6.90 -10.09
C ASP A 295 18.60 -5.69 -9.27
N ASP A 296 18.66 -4.52 -9.89
CA ASP A 296 18.31 -3.24 -9.27
C ASP A 296 16.80 -3.03 -9.10
N THR A 297 15.94 -3.96 -9.55
CA THR A 297 14.49 -3.92 -9.29
C THR A 297 14.14 -4.43 -7.89
N CYS A 298 15.05 -5.18 -7.28
CA CYS A 298 14.80 -5.94 -6.08
C CYS A 298 15.52 -5.37 -4.85
N ILE A 299 15.06 -5.76 -3.66
CA ILE A 299 15.76 -5.56 -2.39
C ILE A 299 15.92 -6.91 -1.70
N ARG A 300 17.11 -7.15 -1.13
CA ARG A 300 17.37 -8.32 -0.31
C ARG A 300 17.09 -8.05 1.16
N ILE A 301 16.24 -8.88 1.76
CA ILE A 301 15.92 -8.88 3.20
C ILE A 301 16.40 -10.19 3.83
N SER A 302 17.10 -10.10 4.96
CA SER A 302 17.48 -11.26 5.78
C SER A 302 16.46 -11.47 6.90
N TYR A 303 16.01 -12.70 7.09
CA TYR A 303 15.12 -13.07 8.20
C TYR A 303 15.80 -13.93 9.27
N ALA A 304 17.13 -13.83 9.37
CA ALA A 304 17.90 -14.45 10.44
C ALA A 304 17.69 -13.79 11.83
N THR A 305 17.09 -12.60 11.89
CA THR A 305 16.75 -11.88 13.13
C THR A 305 15.45 -12.41 13.78
N SER A 306 15.09 -11.92 14.96
CA SER A 306 13.87 -12.35 15.68
C SER A 306 12.59 -11.97 14.93
N LEU A 307 11.51 -12.74 15.16
CA LEU A 307 10.22 -12.47 14.55
C LEU A 307 9.65 -11.11 14.99
N ASP A 308 9.95 -10.64 16.20
CA ASP A 308 9.50 -9.33 16.70
C ASP A 308 10.13 -8.17 15.93
N VAL A 309 11.43 -8.27 15.62
CA VAL A 309 12.11 -7.28 14.77
C VAL A 309 11.51 -7.28 13.36
N LEU A 310 11.19 -8.46 12.83
CA LEU A 310 10.54 -8.60 11.52
C LEU A 310 9.13 -8.01 11.50
N ARG A 311 8.32 -8.24 12.55
CA ARG A 311 6.99 -7.63 12.70
C ARG A 311 7.08 -6.11 12.73
N ALA A 312 7.99 -5.56 13.52
CA ALA A 312 8.21 -4.12 13.59
C ALA A 312 8.67 -3.54 12.24
N ALA A 313 9.55 -4.24 11.52
CA ALA A 313 10.01 -3.84 10.20
C ALA A 313 8.87 -3.82 9.17
N VAL A 314 8.01 -4.85 9.12
CA VAL A 314 6.87 -4.91 8.20
C VAL A 314 5.90 -3.74 8.40
N VAL A 315 5.57 -3.40 9.66
CA VAL A 315 4.70 -2.26 9.97
C VAL A 315 5.30 -0.96 9.43
N LYS A 316 6.60 -0.75 9.67
CA LYS A 316 7.33 0.43 9.18
C LYS A 316 7.38 0.49 7.66
N ILE A 317 7.60 -0.64 6.98
CA ILE A 317 7.64 -0.72 5.52
C ILE A 317 6.26 -0.41 4.94
N LYS A 318 5.18 -0.99 5.47
CA LYS A 318 3.81 -0.67 5.03
C LYS A 318 3.54 0.83 5.15
N LYS A 319 3.81 1.40 6.32
CA LYS A 319 3.67 2.85 6.56
C LYS A 319 4.51 3.70 5.61
N ALA A 320 5.73 3.28 5.30
CA ALA A 320 6.61 3.98 4.36
C ALA A 320 6.06 3.97 2.93
N LEU A 321 5.27 2.96 2.59
CA LEU A 321 4.65 2.77 1.28
C LEU A 321 3.21 3.33 1.22
N GLU A 322 2.54 3.63 2.33
CA GLU A 322 1.18 4.22 2.34
C GLU A 322 1.03 5.60 1.64
N PRO A 323 2.01 6.53 1.71
CA PRO A 323 1.94 7.81 0.97
C PRO A 323 1.93 7.63 -0.56
N LEU A 324 2.11 6.41 -1.05
CA LEU A 324 2.28 6.06 -2.45
C LEU A 324 0.96 5.88 -3.22
N ARG A 325 -0.19 6.39 -2.74
CA ARG A 325 -1.33 6.74 -3.63
C ARG A 325 -0.87 7.69 -4.76
N ALA A 326 0.12 8.53 -4.43
CA ALA A 326 0.87 9.28 -5.41
C ALA A 326 1.50 8.38 -6.48
N THR A 327 2.01 7.20 -6.12
CA THR A 327 2.69 6.26 -7.03
C THR A 327 1.81 5.76 -8.16
N ALA A 328 0.53 5.43 -7.94
CA ALA A 328 -0.35 5.08 -9.06
C ALA A 328 -0.50 6.25 -10.06
N GLY A 329 -0.59 7.48 -9.56
CA GLY A 329 -0.57 8.69 -10.39
C GLY A 329 0.80 8.92 -11.05
N ILE A 330 1.89 8.75 -10.32
CA ILE A 330 3.25 8.92 -10.83
C ILE A 330 3.56 7.85 -11.90
N ASN A 331 3.15 6.61 -11.69
CA ASN A 331 3.28 5.52 -12.66
C ASN A 331 2.45 5.82 -13.90
N ALA A 332 1.23 6.32 -13.75
CA ALA A 332 0.44 6.79 -14.90
C ALA A 332 1.19 7.88 -15.70
N ILE A 333 1.89 8.80 -15.03
CA ILE A 333 2.74 9.79 -15.71
C ILE A 333 3.92 9.10 -16.44
N ARG A 334 4.63 8.19 -15.76
CA ARG A 334 5.78 7.45 -16.32
C ARG A 334 5.44 6.59 -17.52
N ASP A 335 4.31 5.90 -17.43
CA ASP A 335 3.81 4.98 -18.45
C ASP A 335 3.19 5.72 -19.65
N GLY A 336 3.30 7.06 -19.67
CA GLY A 336 2.82 7.90 -20.76
C GLY A 336 1.30 8.10 -20.78
N PHE A 337 0.60 7.84 -19.67
CA PHE A 337 -0.85 8.03 -19.53
C PHE A 337 -1.25 9.51 -19.34
N THR A 338 -0.61 10.40 -20.09
CA THR A 338 -0.70 11.86 -19.98
C THR A 338 -1.63 12.50 -21.02
N ARG A 339 -2.26 11.68 -21.89
CA ARG A 339 -3.17 12.13 -22.95
C ARG A 339 -4.63 12.17 -22.47
N TYR A 340 -5.50 12.82 -23.25
CA TYR A 340 -6.93 12.86 -22.97
C TYR A 340 -7.55 11.46 -22.87
N SER A 341 -8.32 11.24 -21.81
CA SER A 341 -9.18 10.06 -21.66
C SER A 341 -10.57 10.33 -22.25
N LEU A 342 -11.43 9.30 -22.22
CA LEU A 342 -12.87 9.51 -22.42
C LEU A 342 -13.39 10.57 -21.44
N ASN A 343 -14.28 11.44 -21.91
CA ASN A 343 -14.90 12.50 -21.11
C ASN A 343 -15.62 11.93 -19.88
N ALA A 344 -16.31 10.79 -20.03
CA ALA A 344 -16.99 10.11 -18.93
C ALA A 344 -16.03 9.50 -17.88
N GLY A 345 -14.74 9.39 -18.21
CA GLY A 345 -13.73 8.68 -17.44
C GLY A 345 -13.29 7.38 -18.09
N ILE A 346 -12.12 6.89 -17.70
CA ILE A 346 -11.56 5.61 -18.15
C ILE A 346 -12.48 4.46 -17.75
N THR A 347 -12.59 3.45 -18.61
CA THR A 347 -13.48 2.30 -18.39
C THR A 347 -13.16 1.59 -17.07
N GLU A 348 -11.88 1.34 -16.80
CA GLU A 348 -11.39 0.68 -15.58
C GLU A 348 -11.91 1.34 -14.28
N LEU A 349 -11.88 2.67 -14.21
CA LEU A 349 -12.37 3.40 -13.03
C LEU A 349 -13.89 3.32 -12.90
N ARG A 350 -14.62 3.43 -14.02
CA ARG A 350 -16.08 3.32 -14.01
C ARG A 350 -16.52 1.92 -13.58
N GLU A 351 -15.85 0.88 -14.06
CA GLU A 351 -16.08 -0.50 -13.62
C GLU A 351 -15.75 -0.70 -12.14
N ALA A 352 -14.65 -0.11 -11.64
CA ALA A 352 -14.31 -0.16 -10.22
C ALA A 352 -15.38 0.52 -9.35
N ILE A 353 -15.93 1.66 -9.80
CA ILE A 353 -17.04 2.35 -9.13
C ILE A 353 -18.30 1.48 -9.14
N CYS A 354 -18.64 0.84 -10.27
CA CYS A 354 -19.77 -0.10 -10.36
C CYS A 354 -19.66 -1.22 -9.32
N ARG A 355 -18.49 -1.88 -9.24
CA ARG A 355 -18.25 -2.95 -8.24
C ARG A 355 -18.41 -2.44 -6.82
N LYS A 356 -17.82 -1.28 -6.50
CA LYS A 356 -17.95 -0.66 -5.18
C LYS A 356 -19.42 -0.40 -4.82
N LEU A 357 -20.21 0.16 -5.75
CA LEU A 357 -21.62 0.47 -5.51
C LEU A 357 -22.45 -0.79 -5.31
N GLU A 358 -22.13 -1.86 -6.03
CA GLU A 358 -22.79 -3.16 -5.88
C GLU A 358 -22.46 -3.81 -4.52
N GLU A 359 -21.17 -3.93 -4.20
CA GLU A 359 -20.69 -4.63 -3.00
C GLU A 359 -21.00 -3.92 -1.68
N GLU A 360 -21.08 -2.59 -1.71
CA GLU A 360 -21.18 -1.77 -0.50
C GLU A 360 -22.53 -1.09 -0.33
N ASN A 361 -23.19 -0.74 -1.44
CA ASN A 361 -24.46 0.00 -1.42
C ASN A 361 -25.64 -0.82 -1.98
N GLY A 362 -25.40 -2.02 -2.52
CA GLY A 362 -26.43 -2.86 -3.13
C GLY A 362 -26.98 -2.29 -4.45
N LEU A 363 -26.15 -1.55 -5.19
CA LEU A 363 -26.54 -0.84 -6.40
C LEU A 363 -25.79 -1.36 -7.63
N SER A 364 -26.48 -2.11 -8.49
CA SER A 364 -25.93 -2.60 -9.74
C SER A 364 -26.11 -1.55 -10.85
N TYR A 365 -25.03 -0.86 -11.23
CA TYR A 365 -25.00 0.10 -12.34
C TYR A 365 -24.14 -0.42 -13.48
N ALA A 366 -24.49 -0.08 -14.72
CA ALA A 366 -23.60 -0.24 -15.86
C ALA A 366 -22.58 0.92 -15.95
N PRO A 367 -21.38 0.74 -16.56
CA PRO A 367 -20.38 1.80 -16.66
C PRO A 367 -20.82 3.08 -17.40
N ASP A 368 -21.87 3.03 -18.22
CA ASP A 368 -22.47 4.20 -18.88
C ASP A 368 -23.48 4.96 -18.00
N GLN A 369 -23.76 4.44 -16.80
CA GLN A 369 -24.48 5.11 -15.73
C GLN A 369 -23.54 5.78 -14.71
N ILE A 370 -22.22 5.76 -14.96
CA ILE A 370 -21.20 6.40 -14.13
C ILE A 370 -20.50 7.52 -14.91
N LEU A 371 -20.40 8.71 -14.31
CA LEU A 371 -19.64 9.85 -14.80
C LEU A 371 -18.57 10.25 -13.78
N VAL A 372 -17.30 10.22 -14.20
CA VAL A 372 -16.16 10.69 -13.40
C VAL A 372 -15.90 12.17 -13.67
N SER A 373 -15.71 12.95 -12.61
CA SER A 373 -15.67 14.42 -12.62
C SER A 373 -14.51 14.97 -11.78
N ASN A 374 -14.18 16.27 -11.90
CA ASN A 374 -13.14 16.95 -11.12
C ASN A 374 -13.55 17.22 -9.65
N GLY A 375 -13.89 16.12 -8.95
CA GLY A 375 -14.44 16.11 -7.60
C GLY A 375 -15.97 16.16 -7.56
N ALA A 376 -16.53 15.76 -6.42
CA ALA A 376 -17.97 15.72 -6.17
C ALA A 376 -18.68 17.07 -6.42
N LYS A 377 -18.03 18.21 -6.16
CA LYS A 377 -18.61 19.54 -6.42
C LYS A 377 -19.00 19.75 -7.89
N GLN A 378 -18.21 19.22 -8.83
CA GLN A 378 -18.55 19.27 -10.25
C GLN A 378 -19.72 18.35 -10.57
N SER A 379 -19.74 17.13 -10.01
CA SER A 379 -20.85 16.19 -10.15
C SER A 379 -22.17 16.79 -9.67
N LEU A 380 -22.18 17.46 -8.51
CA LEU A 380 -23.35 18.15 -7.97
C LEU A 380 -23.86 19.23 -8.94
N LEU A 381 -22.98 20.11 -9.40
CA LEU A 381 -23.35 21.18 -10.32
C LEU A 381 -23.94 20.63 -11.62
N GLN A 382 -23.31 19.62 -12.21
CA GLN A 382 -23.79 19.00 -13.45
C GLN A 382 -25.14 18.34 -13.26
N ALA A 383 -25.37 17.65 -12.13
CA ALA A 383 -26.66 17.06 -11.82
C ALA A 383 -27.76 18.13 -11.70
N VAL A 384 -27.48 19.25 -11.01
CA VAL A 384 -28.42 20.37 -10.90
C VAL A 384 -28.74 20.96 -12.28
N LEU A 385 -27.72 21.27 -13.09
CA LEU A 385 -27.89 21.84 -14.43
C LEU A 385 -28.55 20.87 -15.44
N ALA A 386 -28.35 19.56 -15.30
CA ALA A 386 -28.95 18.57 -16.19
C ALA A 386 -30.43 18.30 -15.86
N VAL A 387 -30.82 18.47 -14.59
CA VAL A 387 -32.16 18.13 -14.11
C VAL A 387 -33.08 19.36 -14.09
N CYS A 388 -32.57 20.52 -13.71
CA CYS A 388 -33.37 21.72 -13.48
C CYS A 388 -33.46 22.62 -14.71
N SER A 389 -34.52 23.41 -14.79
CA SER A 389 -34.76 24.46 -15.78
C SER A 389 -35.15 25.78 -15.09
N PRO A 390 -35.07 26.93 -15.80
CA PRO A 390 -35.51 28.20 -15.24
C PRO A 390 -36.92 28.13 -14.64
N GLY A 391 -37.06 28.57 -13.39
CA GLY A 391 -38.32 28.56 -12.64
C GLY A 391 -38.66 27.26 -11.90
N ASP A 392 -37.83 26.21 -12.01
CA ASP A 392 -37.94 25.03 -11.15
C ASP A 392 -37.51 25.35 -9.71
N GLU A 393 -37.94 24.51 -8.77
CA GLU A 393 -37.58 24.60 -7.34
C GLU A 393 -36.65 23.45 -6.94
N VAL A 394 -35.57 23.79 -6.22
CA VAL A 394 -34.63 22.84 -5.62
C VAL A 394 -34.82 22.85 -4.11
N ILE A 395 -35.30 21.74 -3.56
CA ILE A 395 -35.61 21.56 -2.15
C ILE A 395 -34.33 21.19 -1.39
N ILE A 396 -33.98 21.98 -0.37
CA ILE A 396 -32.71 21.83 0.37
C ILE A 396 -32.98 21.94 1.88
N PRO A 397 -32.75 20.86 2.66
CA PRO A 397 -32.78 20.94 4.12
C PRO A 397 -31.62 21.81 4.64
N ALA A 398 -31.90 22.74 5.54
CA ALA A 398 -30.87 23.48 6.27
C ALA A 398 -30.67 22.87 7.66
N PRO A 399 -29.41 22.68 8.11
CA PRO A 399 -28.17 23.20 7.53
C PRO A 399 -27.66 22.39 6.33
N TYR A 400 -27.00 23.05 5.37
CA TYR A 400 -26.56 22.45 4.10
C TYR A 400 -25.12 22.79 3.70
N TRP A 401 -24.56 22.05 2.75
CA TRP A 401 -23.30 22.46 2.11
C TRP A 401 -23.50 23.71 1.25
N VAL A 402 -22.67 24.72 1.50
CA VAL A 402 -22.79 26.09 0.98
C VAL A 402 -22.97 26.22 -0.53
N SER A 403 -22.60 25.20 -1.32
CA SER A 403 -22.73 25.26 -2.77
C SER A 403 -24.12 24.90 -3.29
N TYR A 404 -24.96 24.20 -2.54
CA TYR A 404 -26.24 23.69 -3.07
C TYR A 404 -27.19 24.82 -3.51
N THR A 405 -27.30 25.87 -2.70
CA THR A 405 -28.16 27.03 -2.99
C THR A 405 -27.67 27.81 -4.20
N GLU A 406 -26.37 28.07 -4.28
CA GLU A 406 -25.78 28.78 -5.43
C GLU A 406 -25.83 27.96 -6.72
N GLN A 407 -25.68 26.64 -6.64
CA GLN A 407 -25.81 25.75 -7.80
C GLN A 407 -27.25 25.74 -8.33
N ALA A 408 -28.25 25.76 -7.44
CA ALA A 408 -29.66 25.91 -7.85
C ALA A 408 -29.87 27.24 -8.59
N ARG A 409 -29.39 28.37 -8.02
CA ARG A 409 -29.50 29.68 -8.66
C ARG A 409 -28.78 29.76 -10.01
N LEU A 410 -27.63 29.09 -10.13
CA LEU A 410 -26.89 29.01 -11.40
C LEU A 410 -27.66 28.28 -12.51
N ALA A 411 -28.63 27.44 -12.14
CA ALA A 411 -29.55 26.79 -13.07
C ALA A 411 -30.85 27.59 -13.30
N ASP A 412 -30.91 28.85 -12.87
CA ASP A 412 -32.12 29.68 -12.80
C ASP A 412 -33.28 29.02 -12.01
N ALA A 413 -32.93 28.11 -11.10
CA ALA A 413 -33.87 27.46 -10.20
C ALA A 413 -33.90 28.18 -8.84
N THR A 414 -35.05 28.09 -8.16
CA THR A 414 -35.26 28.70 -6.85
C THR A 414 -34.89 27.70 -5.74
N PRO A 415 -33.88 27.98 -4.89
CA PRO A 415 -33.63 27.15 -3.72
C PRO A 415 -34.74 27.34 -2.68
N VAL A 416 -35.47 26.27 -2.37
CA VAL A 416 -36.49 26.23 -1.32
C VAL A 416 -35.89 25.58 -0.09
N ILE A 417 -35.59 26.41 0.91
CA ILE A 417 -34.92 25.98 2.14
C ILE A 417 -35.95 25.43 3.13
N ILE A 418 -35.66 24.24 3.69
CA ILE A 418 -36.44 23.64 4.78
C ILE A 418 -35.57 23.65 6.05
N PRO A 419 -35.81 24.56 7.00
CA PRO A 419 -35.07 24.58 8.26
C PRO A 419 -35.33 23.31 9.08
N THR A 420 -34.27 22.67 9.55
CA THR A 420 -34.32 21.56 10.51
C THR A 420 -33.89 22.05 11.90
N LYS A 421 -34.03 21.20 12.92
CA LYS A 421 -33.76 21.57 14.31
C LYS A 421 -32.65 20.73 14.91
N ILE A 422 -31.82 21.33 15.76
CA ILE A 422 -30.80 20.61 16.53
C ILE A 422 -31.39 19.49 17.41
N SER A 423 -32.61 19.67 17.93
CA SER A 423 -33.34 18.67 18.72
C SER A 423 -33.64 17.39 17.94
N ASP A 424 -33.78 17.51 16.62
CA ASP A 424 -34.07 16.41 15.71
C ASP A 424 -32.79 15.96 14.99
N ASN A 425 -31.61 16.27 15.57
CA ASN A 425 -30.29 16.05 14.98
C ASN A 425 -30.16 16.65 13.58
N PHE A 426 -30.83 17.77 13.30
CA PHE A 426 -30.86 18.43 12.00
C PHE A 426 -31.34 17.54 10.84
N LEU A 427 -32.17 16.52 11.12
CA LEU A 427 -32.73 15.65 10.11
C LEU A 427 -33.99 16.27 9.50
N LEU A 428 -34.18 16.10 8.19
CA LEU A 428 -35.38 16.55 7.49
C LEU A 428 -36.62 15.79 8.00
N ASN A 429 -37.60 16.52 8.51
CA ASN A 429 -38.90 15.98 8.86
C ASN A 429 -39.73 15.72 7.58
N PRO A 430 -40.24 14.50 7.36
CA PRO A 430 -41.02 14.15 6.18
C PRO A 430 -42.27 15.03 6.00
N LYS A 431 -42.92 15.47 7.09
CA LYS A 431 -44.09 16.36 7.02
C LYS A 431 -43.74 17.74 6.49
N ASP A 432 -42.59 18.27 6.90
CA ASP A 432 -42.11 19.57 6.43
C ASP A 432 -41.74 19.49 4.95
N LEU A 433 -41.13 18.37 4.51
CA LEU A 433 -40.92 18.09 3.09
C LEU A 433 -42.24 18.12 2.31
N GLU A 434 -43.21 17.29 2.67
CA GLU A 434 -44.49 17.17 1.95
C GLU A 434 -45.22 18.52 1.86
N SER A 435 -45.16 19.34 2.91
CA SER A 435 -45.77 20.68 2.94
C SER A 435 -45.11 21.72 2.01
N LYS A 436 -43.87 21.48 1.58
CA LYS A 436 -43.07 22.39 0.76
C LYS A 436 -43.02 22.00 -0.71
N LEU A 437 -43.51 20.81 -1.05
CA LEU A 437 -43.55 20.36 -2.44
C LEU A 437 -44.65 21.09 -3.22
N THR A 438 -44.30 21.53 -4.42
CA THR A 438 -45.18 22.19 -5.38
C THR A 438 -45.05 21.53 -6.75
N GLU A 439 -45.85 21.96 -7.73
CA GLU A 439 -45.71 21.52 -9.13
C GLU A 439 -44.39 21.94 -9.79
N LYS A 440 -43.68 22.92 -9.20
CA LYS A 440 -42.36 23.39 -9.64
C LYS A 440 -41.21 22.64 -8.97
N SER A 441 -41.47 21.87 -7.92
CA SER A 441 -40.45 21.06 -7.25
C SER A 441 -39.84 20.06 -8.22
N ARG A 442 -38.53 20.14 -8.38
CA ARG A 442 -37.80 19.39 -9.40
C ARG A 442 -36.69 18.51 -8.84
N LEU A 443 -35.99 18.99 -7.82
CA LEU A 443 -34.85 18.30 -7.24
C LEU A 443 -34.87 18.42 -5.72
N LEU A 444 -34.74 17.30 -5.01
CA LEU A 444 -34.44 17.26 -3.58
C LEU A 444 -32.96 16.93 -3.40
N ILE A 445 -32.23 17.74 -2.63
CA ILE A 445 -30.84 17.44 -2.28
C ILE A 445 -30.77 16.89 -0.86
N LEU A 446 -30.17 15.71 -0.70
CA LEU A 446 -29.89 15.08 0.60
C LEU A 446 -28.39 14.87 0.75
N CYS A 447 -27.86 15.10 1.96
CA CYS A 447 -26.46 14.80 2.29
C CYS A 447 -26.41 13.92 3.54
N SER A 448 -25.86 12.72 3.42
CA SER A 448 -25.78 11.76 4.53
C SER A 448 -24.53 10.88 4.39
N PRO A 449 -23.62 10.84 5.39
CA PRO A 449 -23.53 11.77 6.52
C PRO A 449 -23.42 13.24 6.09
N SER A 450 -23.99 14.16 6.88
CA SER A 450 -24.16 15.56 6.47
C SER A 450 -22.96 16.45 6.78
N ASN A 451 -22.69 17.42 5.90
CA ASN A 451 -21.90 18.62 6.18
C ASN A 451 -22.85 19.82 6.15
N PRO A 452 -23.03 20.53 7.28
CA PRO A 452 -22.07 20.68 8.38
C PRO A 452 -22.31 19.83 9.64
N THR A 453 -23.42 19.10 9.74
CA THR A 453 -23.91 18.63 11.04
C THR A 453 -23.30 17.31 11.51
N GLY A 454 -22.75 16.51 10.60
CA GLY A 454 -22.34 15.13 10.87
C GLY A 454 -23.52 14.17 11.13
N SER A 455 -24.75 14.61 10.91
CA SER A 455 -25.96 13.79 11.06
C SER A 455 -26.00 12.69 10.01
N VAL A 456 -26.51 11.52 10.39
CA VAL A 456 -26.71 10.39 9.48
C VAL A 456 -28.20 10.09 9.45
N TYR A 457 -28.77 10.03 8.25
CA TYR A 457 -30.19 9.69 8.09
C TYR A 457 -30.42 8.20 8.37
N PRO A 458 -31.25 7.83 9.35
CA PRO A 458 -31.64 6.44 9.54
C PRO A 458 -32.42 5.92 8.33
N LYS A 459 -32.24 4.64 8.00
CA LYS A 459 -32.94 4.00 6.88
C LYS A 459 -34.46 4.23 6.92
N SER A 460 -35.10 4.09 8.08
CA SER A 460 -36.55 4.28 8.24
C SER A 460 -37.02 5.68 7.84
N LEU A 461 -36.22 6.70 8.17
CA LEU A 461 -36.52 8.09 7.81
C LEU A 461 -36.34 8.32 6.30
N LEU A 462 -35.30 7.75 5.70
CA LEU A 462 -35.12 7.80 4.24
C LEU A 462 -36.26 7.09 3.51
N GLU A 463 -36.79 5.98 4.04
CA GLU A 463 -37.96 5.30 3.49
C GLU A 463 -39.23 6.17 3.56
N GLU A 464 -39.41 6.96 4.62
CA GLU A 464 -40.50 7.94 4.70
C GLU A 464 -40.35 9.04 3.63
N ILE A 465 -39.15 9.57 3.45
CA ILE A 465 -38.83 10.56 2.42
C ILE A 465 -39.04 9.96 1.01
N ALA A 466 -38.57 8.74 0.77
CA ALA A 466 -38.74 8.04 -0.50
C ALA A 466 -40.22 7.83 -0.85
N ARG A 467 -41.06 7.47 0.13
CA ARG A 467 -42.52 7.35 -0.05
C ARG A 467 -43.16 8.67 -0.46
N ILE A 468 -42.69 9.81 0.05
CA ILE A 468 -43.18 11.12 -0.38
C ILE A 468 -42.72 11.41 -1.80
N VAL A 469 -41.42 11.29 -2.08
CA VAL A 469 -40.84 11.54 -3.41
C VAL A 469 -41.53 10.69 -4.50
N ALA A 470 -41.84 9.42 -4.20
CA ALA A 470 -42.52 8.52 -5.14
C ALA A 470 -43.91 9.02 -5.59
N LYS A 471 -44.61 9.81 -4.76
CA LYS A 471 -45.90 10.42 -5.12
C LYS A 471 -45.76 11.57 -6.13
N HIS A 472 -44.57 12.13 -6.32
CA HIS A 472 -44.31 13.30 -7.14
C HIS A 472 -43.44 12.95 -8.35
N PRO A 473 -44.03 12.62 -9.52
CA PRO A 473 -43.30 12.04 -10.63
C PRO A 473 -42.21 12.95 -11.24
N ARG A 474 -42.32 14.28 -11.08
CA ARG A 474 -41.31 15.25 -11.56
C ARG A 474 -40.05 15.32 -10.71
N ILE A 475 -40.13 14.91 -9.43
CA ILE A 475 -39.04 15.11 -8.47
C ILE A 475 -37.97 14.03 -8.65
N MET A 476 -36.73 14.50 -8.75
CA MET A 476 -35.51 13.71 -8.66
C MET A 476 -34.84 13.93 -7.30
N VAL A 477 -33.96 13.02 -6.89
CA VAL A 477 -33.13 13.16 -5.69
C VAL A 477 -31.67 13.23 -6.08
N LEU A 478 -30.94 14.24 -5.59
CA LEU A 478 -29.49 14.29 -5.61
C LEU A 478 -28.98 13.89 -4.23
N SER A 479 -28.42 12.69 -4.13
CA SER A 479 -27.91 12.13 -2.88
C SER A 479 -26.39 12.34 -2.81
N ASP A 480 -25.95 13.28 -1.99
CA ASP A 480 -24.54 13.52 -1.70
C ASP A 480 -24.08 12.60 -0.56
N GLU A 481 -23.39 11.54 -0.95
CA GLU A 481 -22.94 10.45 -0.07
C GLU A 481 -21.42 10.48 0.18
N ILE A 482 -20.78 11.64 -0.04
CA ILE A 482 -19.31 11.83 0.00
C ILE A 482 -18.64 11.40 1.33
N TYR A 483 -19.40 11.25 2.41
CA TYR A 483 -18.91 10.84 3.73
C TYR A 483 -19.29 9.41 4.13
N GLU A 484 -19.84 8.58 3.24
CA GLU A 484 -20.41 7.26 3.59
C GLU A 484 -19.50 6.34 4.42
N HIS A 485 -18.18 6.42 4.24
CA HIS A 485 -17.20 5.61 4.98
C HIS A 485 -16.74 6.25 6.29
N ILE A 486 -17.03 7.53 6.51
CA ILE A 486 -16.72 8.22 7.76
C ILE A 486 -17.97 8.19 8.63
N ILE A 487 -18.22 7.02 9.22
CA ILE A 487 -19.42 6.76 10.03
C ILE A 487 -19.05 6.13 11.37
N TYR A 488 -19.79 6.50 12.42
CA TYR A 488 -19.54 6.05 13.78
C TYR A 488 -20.65 5.13 14.26
N ALA A 489 -20.28 3.90 14.63
CA ALA A 489 -21.21 2.93 15.19
C ALA A 489 -21.95 3.51 16.42
N PRO A 490 -23.26 3.22 16.57
CA PRO A 490 -24.03 2.21 15.84
C PRO A 490 -24.69 2.72 14.54
N ALA A 491 -24.45 3.95 14.11
CA ALA A 491 -25.02 4.46 12.88
C ALA A 491 -24.52 3.69 11.65
N THR A 492 -25.37 3.56 10.64
CA THR A 492 -25.05 2.92 9.35
C THR A 492 -25.49 3.81 8.21
N HIS A 493 -24.75 3.74 7.09
CA HIS A 493 -25.07 4.49 5.89
C HIS A 493 -26.08 3.70 5.05
N THR A 494 -27.03 4.40 4.44
CA THR A 494 -27.97 3.81 3.48
C THR A 494 -27.95 4.69 2.25
N SER A 495 -27.56 4.12 1.11
CA SER A 495 -27.60 4.87 -0.14
C SER A 495 -29.05 5.07 -0.56
N PHE A 496 -29.46 6.29 -0.89
CA PHE A 496 -30.87 6.60 -1.13
C PHE A 496 -31.42 5.86 -2.36
N ALA A 497 -30.58 5.65 -3.39
CA ALA A 497 -30.94 4.93 -4.61
C ALA A 497 -31.27 3.44 -4.36
N SER A 498 -30.82 2.88 -3.22
CA SER A 498 -31.07 1.47 -2.85
C SER A 498 -32.49 1.23 -2.31
N LEU A 499 -33.23 2.31 -2.04
CA LEU A 499 -34.59 2.22 -1.54
C LEU A 499 -35.57 1.88 -2.68
N PRO A 500 -36.70 1.24 -2.36
CA PRO A 500 -37.74 0.95 -3.35
C PRO A 500 -38.14 2.19 -4.16
N ASP A 501 -38.29 2.01 -5.47
CA ASP A 501 -38.66 3.03 -6.45
C ASP A 501 -37.68 4.22 -6.63
N MET A 502 -36.55 4.22 -5.92
CA MET A 502 -35.61 5.36 -5.92
C MET A 502 -34.43 5.21 -6.89
N TYR A 503 -34.13 4.02 -7.40
CA TYR A 503 -32.99 3.77 -8.31
C TYR A 503 -33.03 4.67 -9.56
N GLU A 504 -34.15 4.69 -10.29
CA GLU A 504 -34.34 5.52 -11.50
C GLU A 504 -34.57 7.01 -11.21
N ARG A 505 -34.65 7.39 -9.92
CA ARG A 505 -34.97 8.75 -9.47
C ARG A 505 -33.85 9.42 -8.69
N THR A 506 -32.72 8.73 -8.51
CA THR A 506 -31.62 9.20 -7.68
C THR A 506 -30.35 9.38 -8.49
N LEU A 507 -29.70 10.50 -8.25
CA LEU A 507 -28.36 10.84 -8.69
C LEU A 507 -27.45 10.77 -7.47
N THR A 508 -26.69 9.70 -7.34
CA THR A 508 -25.77 9.51 -6.22
C THR A 508 -24.43 10.16 -6.55
N VAL A 509 -23.96 11.06 -5.69
CA VAL A 509 -22.68 11.75 -5.81
C VAL A 509 -21.75 11.32 -4.69
N ASN A 510 -20.51 11.03 -5.07
CA ASN A 510 -19.47 10.63 -4.12
C ASN A 510 -18.06 10.91 -4.70
N GLY A 511 -17.00 10.52 -4.01
CA GLY A 511 -15.63 10.74 -4.47
C GLY A 511 -14.54 10.44 -3.45
N PHE A 512 -13.34 10.88 -3.79
CA PHE A 512 -12.11 10.37 -3.16
C PHE A 512 -11.52 11.32 -2.11
N SER A 513 -12.04 12.54 -2.04
CA SER A 513 -11.46 13.59 -1.21
C SER A 513 -11.61 13.38 0.30
N LYS A 514 -12.58 12.56 0.74
CA LYS A 514 -12.88 12.39 2.17
C LYS A 514 -12.35 11.05 2.68
N ALA A 515 -13.04 9.95 2.37
CA ALA A 515 -12.65 8.62 2.80
C ALA A 515 -11.19 8.27 2.44
N PHE A 516 -10.75 8.63 1.22
CA PHE A 516 -9.42 8.32 0.71
C PHE A 516 -8.42 9.49 0.84
N ALA A 517 -8.76 10.57 1.54
CA ALA A 517 -7.89 11.73 1.73
C ALA A 517 -7.29 12.35 0.43
N MET A 518 -7.94 12.16 -0.73
CA MET A 518 -7.46 12.65 -2.04
C MET A 518 -8.00 14.05 -2.38
N THR A 519 -7.89 15.03 -1.48
CA THR A 519 -8.52 16.36 -1.62
C THR A 519 -7.99 17.17 -2.81
N GLY A 520 -6.66 17.18 -3.00
CA GLY A 520 -5.96 17.91 -4.07
C GLY A 520 -5.99 17.23 -5.44
N TRP A 521 -6.33 15.94 -5.49
CA TRP A 521 -6.42 15.16 -6.74
C TRP A 521 -7.62 15.53 -7.60
N ARG A 522 -8.63 16.16 -6.98
CA ARG A 522 -9.87 16.59 -7.62
C ARG A 522 -10.57 15.44 -8.36
N LEU A 523 -10.90 14.36 -7.67
CA LEU A 523 -11.59 13.21 -8.26
C LEU A 523 -12.89 12.89 -7.51
N GLY A 524 -13.97 12.70 -8.27
CA GLY A 524 -15.27 12.27 -7.77
C GLY A 524 -16.12 11.68 -8.89
N TYR A 525 -17.32 11.21 -8.57
CA TYR A 525 -18.21 10.60 -9.54
C TYR A 525 -19.68 10.91 -9.27
N LEU A 526 -20.49 10.67 -10.30
CA LEU A 526 -21.95 10.70 -10.30
C LEU A 526 -22.44 9.34 -10.83
N ALA A 527 -23.37 8.71 -10.13
CA ALA A 527 -24.07 7.50 -10.57
C ALA A 527 -25.58 7.78 -10.67
N GLY A 528 -26.26 7.26 -11.68
CA GLY A 528 -27.71 7.43 -11.80
C GLY A 528 -28.29 7.00 -13.16
N PRO A 529 -29.51 7.46 -13.50
CA PRO A 529 -30.17 7.09 -14.75
C PRO A 529 -29.34 7.46 -15.98
N LYS A 530 -29.17 6.51 -16.89
CA LYS A 530 -28.29 6.64 -18.07
C LYS A 530 -28.55 7.92 -18.88
N HIS A 531 -29.81 8.30 -19.06
CA HIS A 531 -30.19 9.47 -19.84
C HIS A 531 -29.74 10.80 -19.19
N ILE A 532 -29.74 10.88 -17.86
CA ILE A 532 -29.27 12.05 -17.11
C ILE A 532 -27.74 12.06 -17.06
N VAL A 533 -27.11 10.91 -16.80
CA VAL A 533 -25.65 10.77 -16.82
C VAL A 533 -25.08 11.18 -18.19
N ALA A 534 -25.75 10.81 -19.27
CA ALA A 534 -25.40 11.25 -20.61
C ALA A 534 -25.53 12.77 -20.80
N ALA A 535 -26.56 13.41 -20.22
CA ALA A 535 -26.70 14.87 -20.23
C ALA A 535 -25.58 15.55 -19.42
N CYS A 536 -25.27 15.05 -18.22
CA CYS A 536 -24.14 15.52 -17.41
C CYS A 536 -22.80 15.37 -18.16
N SER A 537 -22.60 14.26 -18.88
CA SER A 537 -21.38 14.04 -19.67
C SER A 537 -21.27 15.04 -20.83
N LYS A 538 -22.38 15.39 -21.50
CA LYS A 538 -22.41 16.46 -22.52
C LYS A 538 -22.03 17.81 -21.91
N LEU A 539 -22.59 18.17 -20.75
CA LEU A 539 -22.22 19.39 -20.02
C LEU A 539 -20.73 19.38 -19.65
N GLN A 540 -20.22 18.26 -19.14
CA GLN A 540 -18.80 18.11 -18.81
C GLN A 540 -17.89 18.36 -20.02
N GLY A 541 -18.29 17.89 -21.19
CA GLY A 541 -17.54 18.08 -22.43
C GLY A 541 -17.36 19.56 -22.81
N GLN A 542 -18.30 20.41 -22.41
CA GLN A 542 -18.25 21.86 -22.67
C GLN A 542 -17.55 22.65 -21.56
N VAL A 543 -17.38 22.08 -20.36
CA VAL A 543 -16.85 22.79 -19.18
C VAL A 543 -15.42 22.38 -18.86
N SER A 544 -15.12 21.08 -18.83
CA SER A 544 -13.80 20.59 -18.39
C SER A 544 -13.21 19.50 -19.27
N SER A 545 -13.91 19.04 -20.31
CA SER A 545 -13.58 17.87 -21.15
C SER A 545 -13.52 16.52 -20.44
N GLY A 546 -13.19 16.48 -19.14
CA GLY A 546 -13.13 15.27 -18.32
C GLY A 546 -12.40 15.52 -16.99
N ALA A 547 -12.22 14.46 -16.21
CA ALA A 547 -11.33 14.45 -15.04
C ALA A 547 -9.89 14.13 -15.43
N SER A 548 -8.91 14.56 -14.63
CA SER A 548 -7.48 14.25 -14.86
C SER A 548 -7.24 12.73 -15.01
N SER A 549 -6.63 12.31 -16.12
CA SER A 549 -6.31 10.89 -16.40
C SER A 549 -5.41 10.27 -15.32
N ILE A 550 -4.50 11.09 -14.78
CA ILE A 550 -3.58 10.71 -13.70
C ILE A 550 -4.33 10.48 -12.39
N ALA A 551 -5.24 11.41 -12.05
CA ALA A 551 -6.08 11.26 -10.86
C ALA A 551 -6.96 10.03 -10.98
N GLN A 552 -7.49 9.73 -12.16
CA GLN A 552 -8.32 8.55 -12.39
C GLN A 552 -7.58 7.23 -12.11
N LYS A 553 -6.31 7.10 -12.52
CA LYS A 553 -5.48 5.93 -12.19
C LYS A 553 -5.23 5.80 -10.68
N ALA A 554 -4.96 6.91 -10.00
CA ALA A 554 -4.88 6.91 -8.54
C ALA A 554 -6.23 6.54 -7.88
N GLY A 555 -7.36 6.91 -8.49
CA GLY A 555 -8.70 6.51 -8.04
C GLY A 555 -8.96 5.01 -8.17
N VAL A 556 -8.46 4.36 -9.22
CA VAL A 556 -8.55 2.89 -9.36
C VAL A 556 -7.81 2.20 -8.21
N ALA A 557 -6.57 2.62 -7.94
CA ALA A 557 -5.78 2.09 -6.84
C ALA A 557 -6.47 2.32 -5.48
N ALA A 558 -7.05 3.52 -5.27
CA ALA A 558 -7.79 3.82 -4.05
C ALA A 558 -8.98 2.88 -3.82
N LEU A 559 -9.76 2.55 -4.86
CA LEU A 559 -10.84 1.55 -4.77
C LEU A 559 -10.31 0.11 -4.62
N GLY A 560 -9.05 -0.13 -5.03
CA GLY A 560 -8.37 -1.42 -4.89
C GLY A 560 -7.87 -1.75 -3.47
N LEU A 561 -7.93 -0.79 -2.53
CA LEU A 561 -7.50 -0.98 -1.12
C LEU A 561 -8.40 -1.95 -0.32
N GLY A 562 -9.50 -2.40 -0.91
CA GLY A 562 -10.49 -3.28 -0.30
C GLY A 562 -11.76 -2.55 0.13
N LYS A 563 -12.73 -3.32 0.65
CA LYS A 563 -14.04 -2.81 1.05
C LYS A 563 -13.92 -1.61 2.00
N ALA A 564 -14.64 -0.54 1.70
CA ALA A 564 -14.62 0.74 2.40
C ALA A 564 -13.22 1.37 2.55
N GLY A 565 -12.28 1.02 1.66
CA GLY A 565 -10.88 1.49 1.69
C GLY A 565 -9.98 0.77 2.70
N GLY A 566 -10.41 -0.37 3.25
CA GLY A 566 -9.59 -1.27 4.05
C GLY A 566 -9.16 -0.70 5.41
N GLU A 567 -8.04 -1.21 5.92
CA GLU A 567 -7.50 -0.86 7.25
C GLU A 567 -7.15 0.64 7.35
N THR A 568 -6.61 1.23 6.28
CA THR A 568 -6.22 2.65 6.27
C THR A 568 -7.40 3.59 6.55
N VAL A 569 -8.56 3.35 5.93
CA VAL A 569 -9.76 4.16 6.20
C VAL A 569 -10.30 3.87 7.61
N ALA A 570 -10.29 2.60 8.04
CA ALA A 570 -10.73 2.23 9.39
C ALA A 570 -9.91 2.91 10.50
N GLU A 571 -8.59 3.01 10.35
CA GLU A 571 -7.71 3.72 11.28
C GLU A 571 -7.99 5.23 11.30
N MET A 572 -8.19 5.84 10.14
CA MET A 572 -8.57 7.25 10.03
C MET A 572 -9.90 7.52 10.75
N VAL A 573 -10.91 6.68 10.52
CA VAL A 573 -12.23 6.82 11.15
C VAL A 573 -12.15 6.62 12.67
N LYS A 574 -11.32 5.68 13.15
CA LYS A 574 -11.05 5.51 14.59
C LYS A 574 -10.46 6.78 15.20
N ALA A 575 -9.49 7.40 14.54
CA ALA A 575 -8.90 8.66 15.00
C ALA A 575 -9.91 9.82 15.00
N TYR A 576 -10.78 9.91 13.99
CA TYR A 576 -11.84 10.91 13.96
C TYR A 576 -12.89 10.68 15.06
N ARG A 577 -13.22 9.42 15.38
CA ARG A 577 -14.10 9.09 16.49
C ARG A 577 -13.55 9.57 17.83
N GLU A 578 -12.27 9.32 18.10
CA GLU A 578 -11.62 9.78 19.34
C GLU A 578 -11.68 11.31 19.48
N ARG A 579 -11.40 12.03 18.38
CA ARG A 579 -11.43 13.49 18.35
C ARG A 579 -12.85 14.04 18.52
N ARG A 580 -13.83 13.42 17.87
CA ARG A 580 -15.25 13.71 18.05
C ARG A 580 -15.65 13.54 19.52
N ASP A 581 -15.35 12.39 20.11
CA ASP A 581 -15.75 12.05 21.49
C ASP A 581 -15.17 13.05 22.49
N PHE A 582 -13.90 13.42 22.30
CA PHE A 582 -13.25 14.47 23.08
C PHE A 582 -13.98 15.82 22.97
N LEU A 583 -14.27 16.28 21.75
CA LEU A 583 -14.90 17.58 21.54
C LEU A 583 -16.35 17.60 22.04
N VAL A 584 -17.14 16.57 21.71
CA VAL A 584 -18.54 16.45 22.14
C VAL A 584 -18.63 16.50 23.67
N LYS A 585 -17.77 15.74 24.37
CA LYS A 585 -17.70 15.80 25.84
C LYS A 585 -17.43 17.23 26.32
N ASN A 586 -16.39 17.88 25.79
CA ASN A 586 -15.99 19.19 26.27
C ASN A 586 -17.00 20.31 25.97
N PHE A 587 -17.68 20.27 24.82
CA PHE A 587 -18.70 21.27 24.47
C PHE A 587 -20.01 21.06 25.23
N ARG A 588 -20.40 19.81 25.51
CA ARG A 588 -21.59 19.52 26.34
C ARG A 588 -21.47 20.06 27.77
N GLU A 589 -20.25 20.18 28.28
CA GLU A 589 -19.96 20.73 29.61
C GLU A 589 -19.94 22.27 29.64
N MET A 590 -19.99 22.94 28.47
CA MET A 590 -19.99 24.41 28.42
C MET A 590 -21.42 24.95 28.57
N GLU A 591 -21.60 25.87 29.51
CA GLU A 591 -22.88 26.56 29.71
C GLU A 591 -23.32 27.29 28.41
N GLY A 592 -24.62 27.32 28.13
CA GLY A 592 -25.17 28.00 26.94
C GLY A 592 -24.81 27.39 25.57
N VAL A 593 -23.96 26.37 25.50
CA VAL A 593 -23.61 25.67 24.26
C VAL A 593 -24.52 24.46 24.06
N LYS A 594 -25.14 24.35 22.87
CA LYS A 594 -25.92 23.15 22.50
C LYS A 594 -25.26 22.43 21.34
N ILE A 595 -25.26 21.11 21.41
CA ILE A 595 -24.62 20.27 20.42
C ILE A 595 -25.45 19.00 20.18
N SER A 596 -25.64 18.68 18.90
CA SER A 596 -26.08 17.34 18.52
C SER A 596 -24.86 16.45 18.26
N GLU A 597 -24.95 15.19 18.65
CA GLU A 597 -23.83 14.26 18.49
C GLU A 597 -23.73 13.79 17.03
N PRO A 598 -22.62 14.11 16.33
CA PRO A 598 -22.47 13.67 14.94
C PRO A 598 -22.24 12.16 14.89
N GLN A 599 -22.96 11.54 13.95
CA GLN A 599 -22.93 10.11 13.70
C GLN A 599 -22.01 9.73 12.53
N GLY A 600 -21.53 10.72 11.77
CA GLY A 600 -20.54 10.55 10.72
C GLY A 600 -19.86 11.87 10.34
N ALA A 601 -19.17 11.86 9.20
CA ALA A 601 -18.28 12.93 8.75
C ALA A 601 -17.25 13.34 9.82
N PHE A 602 -16.60 14.50 9.66
CA PHE A 602 -15.63 15.04 10.63
C PHE A 602 -15.96 16.47 11.07
N TYR A 603 -17.25 16.77 11.20
CA TYR A 603 -17.76 18.10 11.56
C TYR A 603 -18.60 18.08 12.84
N LEU A 604 -18.56 19.19 13.58
CA LEU A 604 -19.54 19.57 14.58
C LEU A 604 -20.24 20.83 14.11
N PHE A 605 -21.54 20.92 14.34
CA PHE A 605 -22.34 22.12 14.14
C PHE A 605 -22.99 22.47 15.46
N ILE A 606 -22.50 23.53 16.09
CA ILE A 606 -22.69 23.82 17.51
C ILE A 606 -23.43 25.13 17.66
N ASP A 607 -24.52 25.13 18.40
CA ASP A 607 -25.32 26.32 18.73
C ASP A 607 -24.62 27.13 19.82
N PHE A 608 -24.30 28.39 19.50
CA PHE A 608 -23.71 29.39 20.40
C PHE A 608 -24.64 30.60 20.61
N SER A 609 -25.91 30.51 20.22
CA SER A 609 -26.85 31.63 20.24
C SER A 609 -27.07 32.25 21.63
N ALA A 610 -26.84 31.50 22.70
CA ALA A 610 -26.89 32.00 24.08
C ALA A 610 -25.88 33.13 24.38
N TYR A 611 -24.84 33.28 23.55
CA TYR A 611 -23.81 34.30 23.69
C TYR A 611 -24.08 35.55 22.85
N TYR A 612 -25.07 35.52 21.95
CA TYR A 612 -25.41 36.66 21.11
C TYR A 612 -26.05 37.76 21.94
N GLY A 613 -25.77 39.01 21.59
CA GLY A 613 -26.08 40.21 22.38
C GLY A 613 -25.02 40.59 23.42
N SER A 614 -23.98 39.77 23.63
CA SER A 614 -22.89 40.09 24.56
C SER A 614 -21.92 41.11 23.97
N GLU A 615 -21.46 42.07 24.79
CA GLU A 615 -20.39 43.00 24.42
C GLU A 615 -19.04 42.40 24.84
N ALA A 616 -18.16 42.12 23.87
CA ALA A 616 -16.84 41.55 24.11
C ALA A 616 -15.78 42.66 24.26
N GLU A 617 -15.08 42.70 25.40
CA GLU A 617 -14.06 43.72 25.68
C GLU A 617 -12.97 43.76 24.59
N GLY A 618 -12.71 44.94 24.04
CA GLY A 618 -11.71 45.15 22.99
C GLY A 618 -12.08 44.56 21.61
N PHE A 619 -13.28 44.02 21.42
CA PHE A 619 -13.79 43.53 20.13
C PHE A 619 -15.10 44.22 19.73
N GLY A 620 -16.07 44.30 20.65
CA GLY A 620 -17.41 44.88 20.43
C GLY A 620 -18.53 43.84 20.52
N LEU A 621 -19.72 44.21 20.02
CA LEU A 621 -20.94 43.40 20.07
C LEU A 621 -20.82 42.07 19.30
N ILE A 622 -21.12 40.96 19.98
CA ILE A 622 -21.33 39.63 19.39
C ILE A 622 -22.82 39.52 19.03
N LYS A 623 -23.16 39.60 17.75
CA LYS A 623 -24.56 39.66 17.28
C LYS A 623 -25.05 38.42 16.54
N ASP A 624 -24.13 37.61 16.02
CA ASP A 624 -24.40 36.49 15.10
C ASP A 624 -23.22 35.50 15.08
N SER A 625 -23.36 34.41 14.32
CA SER A 625 -22.29 33.40 14.21
C SER A 625 -21.01 33.95 13.57
N SER A 626 -21.14 34.91 12.66
CA SER A 626 -20.04 35.59 11.96
C SER A 626 -19.19 36.44 12.91
N SER A 627 -19.81 37.31 13.71
CA SER A 627 -19.13 38.14 14.71
C SER A 627 -18.49 37.30 15.82
N LEU A 628 -19.15 36.22 16.26
CA LEU A 628 -18.55 35.30 17.24
C LEU A 628 -17.34 34.54 16.67
N ALA A 629 -17.42 34.05 15.43
CA ALA A 629 -16.29 33.39 14.77
C ALA A 629 -15.10 34.35 14.58
N LEU A 630 -15.35 35.62 14.23
CA LEU A 630 -14.33 36.65 14.15
C LEU A 630 -13.71 36.98 15.51
N TYR A 631 -14.51 37.00 16.58
CA TYR A 631 -14.03 37.20 17.94
C TYR A 631 -13.07 36.07 18.39
N PHE A 632 -13.46 34.81 18.16
CA PHE A 632 -12.58 33.66 18.43
C PHE A 632 -11.27 33.74 17.65
N LEU A 633 -11.31 34.20 16.40
CA LEU A 633 -10.13 34.37 15.57
C LEU A 633 -9.24 35.51 16.07
N ASP A 634 -9.78 36.72 16.24
CA ASP A 634 -9.03 37.92 16.60
C ASP A 634 -8.40 37.79 17.99
N LYS A 635 -9.21 37.47 19.00
CA LYS A 635 -8.77 37.50 20.41
C LYS A 635 -8.10 36.22 20.88
N PHE A 636 -8.48 35.07 20.31
CA PHE A 636 -8.04 33.76 20.81
C PHE A 636 -7.28 32.94 19.76
N GLN A 637 -7.18 33.42 18.52
CA GLN A 637 -6.48 32.76 17.43
C GLN A 637 -7.06 31.36 17.15
N VAL A 638 -8.40 31.28 17.11
CA VAL A 638 -9.16 30.07 16.76
C VAL A 638 -10.04 30.37 15.55
N ALA A 639 -9.68 29.80 14.40
CA ALA A 639 -10.46 29.94 13.18
C ALA A 639 -11.62 28.93 13.14
N MET A 640 -12.83 29.42 12.90
CA MET A 640 -14.05 28.62 12.79
C MET A 640 -14.87 29.10 11.58
N VAL A 641 -15.87 28.34 11.15
CA VAL A 641 -16.73 28.75 10.02
C VAL A 641 -18.11 29.10 10.55
N PRO A 642 -18.62 30.32 10.31
CA PRO A 642 -19.92 30.75 10.80
C PRO A 642 -21.07 29.93 10.17
N GLY A 643 -22.17 29.82 10.90
CA GLY A 643 -23.31 28.95 10.55
C GLY A 643 -24.24 29.57 9.52
N ASP A 644 -24.27 30.89 9.41
CA ASP A 644 -25.02 31.64 8.38
C ASP A 644 -24.75 31.11 6.97
N ALA A 645 -23.49 30.80 6.65
CA ALA A 645 -23.07 30.23 5.38
C ALA A 645 -23.70 28.86 5.09
N PHE A 646 -24.11 28.11 6.12
CA PHE A 646 -24.77 26.81 6.02
C PHE A 646 -26.30 26.90 6.17
N GLY A 647 -26.86 28.10 6.34
CA GLY A 647 -28.29 28.33 6.48
C GLY A 647 -28.83 28.29 7.91
N ASP A 648 -27.97 28.33 8.93
CA ASP A 648 -28.38 28.44 10.34
C ASP A 648 -27.37 29.28 11.14
N ASP A 649 -27.71 30.55 11.33
CA ASP A 649 -26.86 31.56 11.98
C ASP A 649 -26.80 31.42 13.52
N THR A 650 -27.51 30.46 14.11
CA THR A 650 -27.36 30.15 15.54
C THR A 650 -26.10 29.34 15.83
N CYS A 651 -25.54 28.70 14.79
CA CYS A 651 -24.53 27.68 14.92
C CYS A 651 -23.17 28.11 14.36
N ILE A 652 -22.10 27.39 14.74
CA ILE A 652 -20.77 27.51 14.15
C ILE A 652 -20.27 26.10 13.79
N ARG A 653 -19.65 25.96 12.61
CA ARG A 653 -19.08 24.68 12.16
C ARG A 653 -17.61 24.55 12.58
N ILE A 654 -17.29 23.41 13.19
CA ILE A 654 -15.92 23.00 13.53
C ILE A 654 -15.57 21.74 12.73
N SER A 655 -14.38 21.72 12.12
CA SER A 655 -13.78 20.51 11.55
C SER A 655 -12.78 19.91 12.54
N TYR A 656 -12.91 18.61 12.83
CA TYR A 656 -11.99 17.89 13.72
C TYR A 656 -11.03 16.95 12.99
N ALA A 657 -10.72 17.27 11.73
CA ALA A 657 -9.73 16.54 10.93
C ALA A 657 -8.27 16.76 11.38
N THR A 658 -7.98 17.75 12.23
CA THR A 658 -6.65 18.07 12.78
C THR A 658 -6.26 17.20 13.98
N SER A 659 -5.04 17.35 14.51
CA SER A 659 -4.54 16.56 15.64
C SER A 659 -5.31 16.84 16.94
N LEU A 660 -5.34 15.85 17.84
CA LEU A 660 -6.02 15.97 19.13
C LEU A 660 -5.40 17.07 20.01
N ASP A 661 -4.10 17.32 19.91
CA ASP A 661 -3.42 18.38 20.66
C ASP A 661 -3.88 19.79 20.24
N VAL A 662 -4.03 20.01 18.93
CA VAL A 662 -4.59 21.26 18.40
C VAL A 662 -6.03 21.43 18.89
N LEU A 663 -6.82 20.36 18.91
CA LEU A 663 -8.19 20.38 19.41
C LEU A 663 -8.27 20.67 20.92
N ARG A 664 -7.39 20.07 21.73
CA ARG A 664 -7.28 20.37 23.17
C ARG A 664 -6.96 21.84 23.42
N ALA A 665 -5.98 22.38 22.69
CA ALA A 665 -5.62 23.79 22.79
C ALA A 665 -6.78 24.71 22.36
N ALA A 666 -7.49 24.36 21.28
CA ALA A 666 -8.64 25.12 20.79
C ALA A 666 -9.79 25.13 21.82
N VAL A 667 -10.12 24.00 22.43
CA VAL A 667 -11.16 23.92 23.47
C VAL A 667 -10.84 24.82 24.66
N VAL A 668 -9.59 24.82 25.14
CA VAL A 668 -9.17 25.70 26.25
C VAL A 668 -9.36 27.18 25.89
N LYS A 669 -8.96 27.56 24.67
CA LYS A 669 -9.12 28.92 24.17
C LYS A 669 -10.59 29.32 24.02
N ILE A 670 -11.43 28.42 23.50
CA ILE A 670 -12.87 28.65 23.36
C ILE A 670 -13.54 28.82 24.72
N LYS A 671 -13.22 27.96 25.71
CA LYS A 671 -13.75 28.11 27.08
C LYS A 671 -13.41 29.49 27.66
N LYS A 672 -12.14 29.90 27.58
CA LYS A 672 -11.68 31.22 28.03
C LYS A 672 -12.35 32.39 27.29
N ALA A 673 -12.62 32.21 26.00
CA ALA A 673 -13.27 33.24 25.18
C ALA A 673 -14.74 33.47 25.58
N LEU A 674 -15.42 32.44 26.05
CA LEU A 674 -16.82 32.48 26.45
C LEU A 674 -17.03 32.97 27.89
N GLU A 675 -16.06 32.79 28.80
CA GLU A 675 -16.12 33.24 30.19
C GLU A 675 -16.57 34.71 30.40
N PRO A 676 -16.04 35.72 29.67
CA PRO A 676 -16.48 37.11 29.82
C PRO A 676 -17.82 37.40 29.14
N LEU A 677 -18.25 36.56 28.20
CA LEU A 677 -19.52 36.66 27.49
C LEU A 677 -20.61 36.00 28.34
N ARG A 678 -20.98 36.62 29.46
CA ARG A 678 -22.03 36.07 30.32
C ARG A 678 -23.33 35.94 29.53
N ALA A 679 -23.85 34.71 29.45
CA ALA A 679 -25.13 34.40 28.81
C ALA A 679 -26.22 35.31 29.37
N THR A 680 -26.91 36.04 28.50
CA THR A 680 -28.16 36.71 28.87
C THR A 680 -29.19 35.62 29.12
N VAL A 681 -29.35 35.19 30.36
CA VAL A 681 -30.43 34.29 30.76
C VAL A 681 -31.73 35.06 30.53
N SER A 682 -32.40 34.78 29.40
CA SER A 682 -33.79 35.17 29.19
C SER A 682 -34.64 34.45 30.23
N VAL A 683 -35.20 35.22 31.16
CA VAL A 683 -36.24 34.81 32.12
C VAL A 683 -37.52 34.40 31.38
#